data_AF-A0A4V1BXR6-F1
#
_entry.id   AF-A0A4V1BXR6-F1
#
_cell.length_a   1.000
_cell.length_b   1.000
_cell.length_c   1.000
_cell.angle_alpha   90.00
_cell.angle_beta   90.00
_cell.angle_gamma   90.00
#
_symmetry.space_group_name_H-M   'P 1'
#
loop_
_entity.id
_entity.type
_entity.pdbx_description
1 polymer ?
#
loop_
_entity_poly.entity_id
_entity_poly.type
_entity_poly.pdbx_seq_one_letter_code
_entity_poly.pdbx_strand_id
1 'polypeptide(L)'
;MNKQQLAAKIWESANQMRSKIEANEYKDYILGFIFYKYLSDQLVQFVTRQGMTPEDIKALNEKDADTVKYVQSNLGYFIAYDNLFSTWIDPTSEFDESNVRDALSAFSRLISPTYKKLFEGIFTTLETGLSKLGESAGKRTKAISDLLHLIKSIPMNGNQGYDVLGYIYEYLIEKFAANAGKKAGEFYTPHEVSVLMSNIIAHELKHKDTIKIYDPTSGSGSLLINIGEAFEKYAKNKDCITYYAQELKANTYNLTRMNLIMRGIKASNIKTRNGDTLEDDWPYFDDSDPQGSYYALHVDAVVSNPPYSQNWDPSFKESDPRYSRFGLAPKTKADFAFLLHDLYHLKPDGIMAIVLPHGVLFRGGEEGKIRKQLIEQNHIDTIIGLPANIFFGTGIPTVILTLKQKRQNNDILVVDASKHFIKDSKNNKLQASDIKRITDAVINRESIDKFSQLVSKQTLRDNGYNLNISRYVDSFATAESWDLHATMLGGIPNSEIAELHNFWQAFPQLHGALFTPKSAAYSELHIDKQAVNTCISEHPQVLAFISAYHHAFNGLDDLLNRQLIQNWENVPRNQQEEVLSTELFTRLAPIALIDRYQAYQFLSNQWQIISADLEMMQTEEFAVTKQVDPNMVIKKKNGQDIEVQEGWKGHILPFDLVQQTYLSDDLQALKDQETRLAEIANELEEILESLSEEEKEQDTVKESKDGFANVEVGKAAKVFLKEQKDLKAKFAEDSYEAKVIRANTLIDEEKALKKTIKDATTALHLKTKTTIEAFSDEQVNNLLHLKWITPLCNELAAMPNTVITQLTRQVQALAEKYAVTYSQVANEIKTTEQELAQMMGELTGNEFDMQGLTELTNLLKGE
;
A
#
# COMPACT_ATOMS: atom_id res chain seq x y z
N MET A 1 -17.95 -12.28 -1.48
CA MET A 1 -16.74 -11.84 -0.74
C MET A 1 -15.54 -11.98 -1.65
N ASN A 2 -14.80 -10.89 -1.91
CA ASN A 2 -13.65 -10.91 -2.82
C ASN A 2 -12.38 -11.53 -2.19
N LYS A 3 -11.35 -11.76 -3.01
CA LYS A 3 -10.09 -12.39 -2.57
C LYS A 3 -9.35 -11.60 -1.49
N GLN A 4 -9.39 -10.27 -1.53
CA GLN A 4 -8.76 -9.41 -0.52
C GLN A 4 -9.45 -9.56 0.85
N GLN A 5 -10.78 -9.52 0.87
CA GLN A 5 -11.58 -9.71 2.09
C GLN A 5 -11.38 -11.12 2.66
N LEU A 6 -11.33 -12.14 1.81
CA LEU A 6 -11.06 -13.51 2.24
C LEU A 6 -9.65 -13.65 2.85
N ALA A 7 -8.64 -13.06 2.21
CA ALA A 7 -7.27 -13.07 2.72
C ALA A 7 -7.16 -12.38 4.09
N ALA A 8 -7.80 -11.21 4.25
CA ALA A 8 -7.87 -10.50 5.52
C ALA A 8 -8.56 -11.32 6.61
N LYS A 9 -9.72 -11.93 6.29
CA LYS A 9 -10.45 -12.81 7.22
C LYS A 9 -9.59 -13.99 7.68
N ILE A 10 -8.95 -14.69 6.75
CA ILE A 10 -8.08 -15.84 7.06
C ILE A 10 -6.93 -15.40 7.96
N TRP A 11 -6.30 -14.26 7.66
CA TRP A 11 -5.23 -13.70 8.47
C TRP A 11 -5.67 -13.34 9.90
N GLU A 12 -6.83 -12.69 10.05
CA GLU A 12 -7.40 -12.35 11.35
C GLU A 12 -7.70 -13.60 12.19
N SER A 13 -8.39 -14.57 11.61
CA SER A 13 -8.68 -15.85 12.27
C SER A 13 -7.39 -16.62 12.62
N ALA A 14 -6.43 -16.67 11.71
CA ALA A 14 -5.12 -17.28 11.94
C ALA A 14 -4.38 -16.64 13.13
N ASN A 15 -4.41 -15.31 13.23
CA ASN A 15 -3.79 -14.60 14.36
C ASN A 15 -4.46 -14.91 15.69
N GLN A 16 -5.78 -15.04 15.72
CA GLN A 16 -6.52 -15.44 16.93
C GLN A 16 -6.15 -16.88 17.34
N MET A 17 -6.06 -17.77 16.35
CA MET A 17 -5.80 -19.19 16.57
C MET A 17 -4.35 -19.50 16.96
N ARG A 18 -3.37 -18.67 16.60
CA ARG A 18 -1.96 -18.93 16.95
C ARG A 18 -1.72 -18.96 18.47
N SER A 19 -2.55 -18.25 19.25
CA SER A 19 -2.48 -18.12 20.72
C SER A 19 -1.05 -17.91 21.26
N LYS A 20 -0.31 -18.99 21.58
CA LYS A 20 1.04 -19.00 22.15
C LYS A 20 2.17 -19.33 21.16
N ILE A 21 1.86 -19.66 19.91
CA ILE A 21 2.86 -20.04 18.89
C ILE A 21 3.38 -18.76 18.23
N GLU A 22 4.70 -18.62 18.12
CA GLU A 22 5.33 -17.50 17.42
C GLU A 22 4.87 -17.41 15.95
N ALA A 23 4.65 -16.20 15.45
CA ALA A 23 4.07 -15.99 14.11
C ALA A 23 4.93 -16.66 13.01
N ASN A 24 6.25 -16.64 13.19
CA ASN A 24 7.21 -17.29 12.30
C ASN A 24 7.09 -18.82 12.27
N GLU A 25 6.68 -19.46 13.38
CA GLU A 25 6.45 -20.91 13.41
C GLU A 25 5.05 -21.27 12.90
N TYR A 26 4.04 -20.51 13.30
CA TYR A 26 2.66 -20.75 12.87
C TYR A 26 2.49 -20.63 11.34
N LYS A 27 3.25 -19.72 10.72
CA LYS A 27 3.37 -19.57 9.26
C LYS A 27 3.57 -20.92 8.57
N ASP A 28 4.55 -21.70 9.00
CA ASP A 28 4.93 -22.94 8.32
C ASP A 28 3.79 -23.97 8.38
N TYR A 29 2.93 -23.92 9.40
CA TYR A 29 1.80 -24.83 9.56
C TYR A 29 0.62 -24.44 8.67
N ILE A 30 0.14 -23.19 8.77
CA ILE A 30 -0.99 -22.74 7.95
C ILE A 30 -0.68 -22.83 6.46
N LEU A 31 0.52 -22.41 6.04
CA LEU A 31 0.94 -22.49 4.64
C LEU A 31 1.09 -23.94 4.18
N GLY A 32 1.58 -24.84 5.04
CA GLY A 32 1.65 -26.27 4.74
C GLY A 32 0.26 -26.91 4.55
N PHE A 33 -0.71 -26.59 5.42
CA PHE A 33 -2.07 -27.11 5.28
C PHE A 33 -2.82 -26.54 4.07
N ILE A 34 -2.62 -25.24 3.75
CA ILE A 34 -3.17 -24.63 2.52
C ILE A 34 -2.61 -25.35 1.30
N PHE A 35 -1.30 -25.63 1.28
CA PHE A 35 -0.67 -26.36 0.20
C PHE A 35 -1.17 -27.80 0.10
N TYR A 36 -1.35 -28.51 1.23
CA TYR A 36 -1.92 -29.86 1.22
C TYR A 36 -3.35 -29.87 0.67
N LYS A 37 -4.19 -28.91 1.10
CA LYS A 37 -5.54 -28.71 0.54
C LYS A 37 -5.48 -28.50 -0.98
N TYR A 38 -4.57 -27.65 -1.45
CA TYR A 38 -4.37 -27.44 -2.88
C TYR A 38 -4.05 -28.75 -3.61
N LEU A 39 -3.09 -29.54 -3.14
CA LEU A 39 -2.73 -30.81 -3.78
C LEU A 39 -3.87 -31.82 -3.77
N SER A 40 -4.62 -31.90 -2.68
CA SER A 40 -5.81 -32.74 -2.55
C SER A 40 -6.89 -32.35 -3.56
N ASP A 41 -7.23 -31.06 -3.63
CA ASP A 41 -8.27 -30.55 -4.54
C ASP A 41 -7.83 -30.68 -6.00
N GLN A 42 -6.53 -30.51 -6.31
CA GLN A 42 -5.97 -30.77 -7.63
C GLN A 42 -6.14 -32.21 -8.08
N LEU A 43 -5.90 -33.18 -7.19
CA LEU A 43 -6.11 -34.58 -7.51
C LEU A 43 -7.57 -34.85 -7.83
N VAL A 44 -8.49 -34.41 -6.96
CA VAL A 44 -9.93 -34.60 -7.14
C VAL A 44 -10.41 -33.97 -8.44
N GLN A 45 -9.95 -32.75 -8.76
CA GLN A 45 -10.29 -32.09 -10.02
C GLN A 45 -9.74 -32.84 -11.23
N PHE A 46 -8.50 -33.31 -11.17
CA PHE A 46 -7.89 -34.07 -12.24
C PHE A 46 -8.69 -35.33 -12.53
N VAL A 47 -8.95 -36.17 -11.51
CA VAL A 47 -9.66 -37.44 -11.72
C VAL A 47 -11.12 -37.24 -12.13
N THR A 48 -11.78 -36.20 -11.60
CA THR A 48 -13.14 -35.82 -12.04
C THR A 48 -13.15 -35.44 -13.53
N ARG A 49 -12.16 -34.67 -14.00
CA ARG A 49 -12.02 -34.33 -15.44
C ARG A 49 -11.73 -35.55 -16.31
N GLN A 50 -11.15 -36.60 -15.75
CA GLN A 50 -10.93 -37.88 -16.42
C GLN A 50 -12.18 -38.79 -16.40
N GLY A 51 -13.29 -38.32 -15.80
CA GLY A 51 -14.58 -39.00 -15.81
C GLY A 51 -14.86 -39.86 -14.59
N MET A 52 -14.04 -39.82 -13.54
CA MET A 52 -14.34 -40.53 -12.28
C MET A 52 -15.57 -39.95 -11.59
N THR A 53 -16.47 -40.83 -11.14
CA THR A 53 -17.65 -40.48 -10.35
C THR A 53 -17.28 -40.24 -8.87
N PRO A 54 -18.16 -39.62 -8.06
CA PRO A 54 -17.95 -39.51 -6.62
C PRO A 54 -17.73 -40.87 -5.94
N GLU A 55 -18.38 -41.93 -6.42
CA GLU A 55 -18.19 -43.30 -5.94
C GLU A 55 -16.80 -43.85 -6.30
N ASP A 56 -16.30 -43.57 -7.50
CA ASP A 56 -14.93 -43.94 -7.91
C ASP A 56 -13.88 -43.20 -7.07
N ILE A 57 -14.13 -41.92 -6.75
CA ILE A 57 -13.26 -41.12 -5.88
C ILE A 57 -13.19 -41.73 -4.47
N LYS A 58 -14.32 -42.20 -3.92
CA LYS A 58 -14.37 -42.93 -2.64
C LYS A 58 -13.58 -44.24 -2.67
N ALA A 59 -13.41 -44.83 -3.84
CA ALA A 59 -12.62 -46.04 -4.03
C ALA A 59 -11.12 -45.76 -4.25
N LEU A 60 -10.67 -44.49 -4.34
CA LEU A 60 -9.25 -44.17 -4.55
C LEU A 60 -8.40 -44.67 -3.38
N ASN A 61 -7.56 -45.66 -3.64
CA ASN A 61 -6.66 -46.24 -2.65
C ASN A 61 -5.36 -46.71 -3.30
N GLU A 62 -4.37 -47.06 -2.49
CA GLU A 62 -3.03 -47.46 -2.97
C GLU A 62 -2.99 -48.83 -3.66
N LYS A 63 -4.05 -49.65 -3.57
CA LYS A 63 -4.06 -51.02 -4.11
C LYS A 63 -4.27 -51.06 -5.62
N ASP A 64 -4.89 -50.02 -6.20
CA ASP A 64 -5.02 -49.87 -7.65
C ASP A 64 -3.77 -49.22 -8.23
N ALA A 65 -2.79 -50.06 -8.55
CA ALA A 65 -1.49 -49.62 -9.05
C ALA A 65 -1.56 -48.86 -10.38
N ASP A 66 -2.56 -49.13 -11.22
CA ASP A 66 -2.69 -48.48 -12.53
C ASP A 66 -3.21 -47.05 -12.36
N THR A 67 -4.23 -46.86 -11.52
CA THR A 67 -4.72 -45.52 -11.16
C THR A 67 -3.64 -44.70 -10.47
N VAL A 68 -2.93 -45.27 -9.49
CA VAL A 68 -1.82 -44.59 -8.79
C VAL A 68 -0.77 -44.10 -9.79
N LYS A 69 -0.28 -44.97 -10.67
CA LYS A 69 0.72 -44.61 -11.69
C LYS A 69 0.21 -43.55 -12.66
N TYR A 70 -1.05 -43.64 -13.08
CA TYR A 70 -1.64 -42.67 -14.00
C TYR A 70 -1.70 -41.27 -13.40
N VAL A 71 -2.18 -41.15 -12.16
CA VAL A 71 -2.23 -39.86 -11.45
C VAL A 71 -0.82 -39.33 -11.18
N GLN A 72 0.10 -40.17 -10.70
CA GLN A 72 1.50 -39.80 -10.48
C GLN A 72 2.21 -39.29 -11.75
N SER A 73 1.90 -39.86 -12.91
CA SER A 73 2.51 -39.44 -14.18
C SER A 73 2.05 -38.06 -14.62
N ASN A 74 0.84 -37.65 -14.22
CA ASN A 74 0.24 -36.38 -14.61
C ASN A 74 0.44 -35.26 -13.56
N LEU A 75 0.27 -35.58 -12.27
CA LEU A 75 0.34 -34.61 -11.17
C LEU A 75 1.66 -34.66 -10.40
N GLY A 76 2.41 -35.75 -10.50
CA GLY A 76 3.66 -35.97 -9.79
C GLY A 76 3.52 -36.59 -8.39
N TYR A 77 2.31 -36.82 -7.92
CA TYR A 77 2.00 -37.44 -6.63
C TYR A 77 0.64 -38.17 -6.68
N PHE A 78 0.31 -38.91 -5.62
CA PHE A 78 -1.02 -39.49 -5.41
C PHE A 78 -1.44 -39.35 -3.95
N ILE A 79 -2.73 -39.09 -3.72
CA ILE A 79 -3.37 -39.01 -2.40
C ILE A 79 -4.58 -39.94 -2.41
N ALA A 80 -4.60 -40.92 -1.50
CA ALA A 80 -5.73 -41.84 -1.32
C ALA A 80 -6.94 -41.14 -0.69
N TYR A 81 -8.14 -41.71 -0.85
CA TYR A 81 -9.40 -41.14 -0.36
C TYR A 81 -9.36 -40.78 1.12
N ASP A 82 -8.89 -41.68 1.98
CA ASP A 82 -8.81 -41.46 3.44
C ASP A 82 -7.85 -40.31 3.84
N ASN A 83 -6.96 -39.93 2.92
CA ASN A 83 -5.99 -38.86 3.09
C ASN A 83 -6.40 -37.57 2.36
N LEU A 84 -7.54 -37.54 1.66
CA LEU A 84 -8.01 -36.31 1.03
C LEU A 84 -8.42 -35.29 2.09
N PHE A 85 -8.14 -34.02 1.82
CA PHE A 85 -8.58 -32.91 2.67
C PHE A 85 -10.08 -32.93 2.88
N SER A 86 -10.87 -33.25 1.83
CA SER A 86 -12.32 -33.36 1.90
C SER A 86 -12.80 -34.42 2.88
N THR A 87 -12.04 -35.51 3.04
CA THR A 87 -12.37 -36.61 3.95
C THR A 87 -12.11 -36.19 5.40
N TRP A 88 -11.03 -35.45 5.66
CA TRP A 88 -10.72 -34.95 7.00
C TRP A 88 -11.74 -33.96 7.56
N ILE A 89 -12.42 -33.20 6.70
CA ILE A 89 -13.44 -32.23 7.10
C ILE A 89 -14.87 -32.79 7.01
N ASP A 90 -15.03 -34.06 6.62
CA ASP A 90 -16.33 -34.72 6.58
C ASP A 90 -16.78 -35.01 8.02
N PRO A 91 -17.94 -34.49 8.47
CA PRO A 91 -18.43 -34.73 9.83
C PRO A 91 -18.75 -36.21 10.12
N THR A 92 -18.80 -37.07 9.10
CA THR A 92 -19.01 -38.51 9.23
C THR A 92 -17.72 -39.31 9.33
N SER A 93 -16.56 -38.69 9.09
CA SER A 93 -15.25 -39.33 9.23
C SER A 93 -14.72 -39.19 10.66
N GLU A 94 -14.10 -40.24 11.18
CA GLU A 94 -13.25 -40.11 12.37
C GLU A 94 -11.94 -39.42 11.97
N PHE A 95 -11.65 -38.27 12.57
CA PHE A 95 -10.43 -37.49 12.30
C PHE A 95 -9.66 -37.18 13.58
N ASP A 96 -8.37 -37.46 13.56
CA ASP A 96 -7.41 -37.02 14.55
C ASP A 96 -6.03 -36.67 13.94
N GLU A 97 -5.09 -36.26 14.78
CA GLU A 97 -3.74 -35.88 14.34
C GLU A 97 -2.96 -36.98 13.61
N SER A 98 -3.29 -38.26 13.85
CA SER A 98 -2.61 -39.40 13.23
C SER A 98 -2.95 -39.49 11.75
N ASN A 99 -4.18 -39.14 11.34
CA ASN A 99 -4.57 -39.07 9.93
C ASN A 99 -3.66 -38.12 9.13
N VAL A 100 -3.29 -36.97 9.72
CA VAL A 100 -2.38 -36.02 9.06
C VAL A 100 -0.98 -36.63 8.94
N ARG A 101 -0.45 -37.26 10.00
CA ARG A 101 0.87 -37.91 9.97
C ARG A 101 0.93 -39.02 8.94
N ASP A 102 -0.10 -39.87 8.91
CA ASP A 102 -0.22 -40.99 7.98
C ASP A 102 -0.28 -40.49 6.53
N ALA A 103 -1.02 -39.42 6.28
CA ALA A 103 -1.09 -38.83 4.96
C ALA A 103 0.20 -38.17 4.49
N LEU A 104 0.93 -37.46 5.35
CA LEU A 104 2.24 -36.88 5.00
C LEU A 104 3.29 -37.97 4.72
N SER A 105 3.24 -39.06 5.48
CA SER A 105 4.05 -40.26 5.26
C SER A 105 3.69 -40.94 3.93
N ALA A 106 2.40 -41.16 3.69
CA ALA A 106 1.89 -41.73 2.44
C ALA A 106 2.24 -40.86 1.23
N PHE A 107 2.06 -39.54 1.33
CA PHE A 107 2.44 -38.59 0.29
C PHE A 107 3.92 -38.75 -0.07
N SER A 108 4.81 -38.77 0.92
CA SER A 108 6.26 -38.94 0.70
C SER A 108 6.61 -40.23 -0.04
N ARG A 109 5.88 -41.32 0.23
CA ARG A 109 6.03 -42.62 -0.47
C ARG A 109 5.44 -42.61 -1.88
N LEU A 110 4.38 -41.83 -2.12
CA LEU A 110 3.58 -41.83 -3.35
C LEU A 110 3.93 -40.66 -4.29
N ILE A 111 5.11 -40.06 -4.14
CA ILE A 111 5.66 -39.12 -5.11
C ILE A 111 6.16 -39.89 -6.35
N SER A 112 5.87 -39.35 -7.53
CA SER A 112 6.40 -39.84 -8.81
C SER A 112 7.92 -39.70 -8.85
N PRO A 113 8.68 -40.74 -9.30
CA PRO A 113 10.12 -40.64 -9.47
C PRO A 113 10.57 -39.44 -10.32
N THR A 114 9.78 -39.08 -11.34
CA THR A 114 10.05 -37.94 -12.25
C THR A 114 10.04 -36.60 -11.53
N TYR A 115 9.16 -36.43 -10.54
CA TYR A 115 8.97 -35.16 -9.83
C TYR A 115 9.50 -35.21 -8.39
N LYS A 116 10.32 -36.21 -8.08
CA LYS A 116 10.87 -36.44 -6.74
C LYS A 116 11.57 -35.19 -6.19
N LYS A 117 12.46 -34.56 -6.96
CA LYS A 117 13.18 -33.33 -6.53
C LYS A 117 12.24 -32.16 -6.17
N LEU A 118 11.06 -32.10 -6.79
CA LEU A 118 10.10 -31.02 -6.55
C LEU A 118 9.30 -31.24 -5.26
N PHE A 119 8.82 -32.46 -5.00
CA PHE A 119 7.93 -32.73 -3.87
C PHE A 119 8.60 -33.35 -2.63
N GLU A 120 9.77 -33.98 -2.77
CA GLU A 120 10.44 -34.64 -1.65
C GLU A 120 10.75 -33.64 -0.52
N GLY A 121 10.41 -34.01 0.71
CA GLY A 121 10.62 -33.21 1.91
C GLY A 121 9.81 -31.91 1.99
N ILE A 122 8.86 -31.67 1.07
CA ILE A 122 8.11 -30.40 1.03
C ILE A 122 7.27 -30.18 2.31
N PHE A 123 6.78 -31.26 2.93
CA PHE A 123 5.98 -31.21 4.17
C PHE A 123 6.77 -31.43 5.46
N THR A 124 8.10 -31.59 5.42
CA THR A 124 8.90 -31.92 6.61
C THR A 124 8.75 -30.90 7.74
N THR A 125 8.64 -29.60 7.40
CA THR A 125 8.44 -28.54 8.38
C THR A 125 7.06 -28.63 9.04
N LEU A 126 6.02 -28.97 8.29
CA LEU A 126 4.67 -29.22 8.82
C LEU A 126 4.68 -30.45 9.73
N GLU A 127 5.24 -31.57 9.25
CA GLU A 127 5.30 -32.86 9.96
C GLU A 127 5.99 -32.74 11.33
N THR A 128 7.18 -32.13 11.36
CA THR A 128 7.94 -31.88 12.60
C THR A 128 7.25 -30.86 13.50
N GLY A 129 6.46 -29.96 12.91
CA GLY A 129 5.70 -28.92 13.58
C GLY A 129 4.41 -29.36 14.26
N LEU A 130 3.80 -30.48 13.82
CA LEU A 130 2.49 -30.92 14.33
C LEU A 130 2.46 -31.04 15.86
N SER A 131 3.55 -31.48 16.49
CA SER A 131 3.63 -31.60 17.95
C SER A 131 3.56 -30.26 18.69
N LYS A 132 3.87 -29.13 18.02
CA LYS A 132 3.83 -27.78 18.61
C LYS A 132 2.43 -27.14 18.58
N LEU A 133 1.47 -27.72 17.85
CA LEU A 133 0.09 -27.23 17.77
C LEU A 133 -0.72 -27.48 19.05
N GLY A 134 -0.18 -28.25 20.01
CA GLY A 134 -0.87 -28.54 21.26
C GLY A 134 -0.10 -29.53 22.15
N GLU A 135 -0.25 -29.36 23.46
CA GLU A 135 0.45 -30.17 24.48
C GLU A 135 -0.02 -31.64 24.53
N SER A 136 -1.26 -31.91 24.10
CA SER A 136 -1.84 -33.27 24.08
C SER A 136 -2.46 -33.57 22.72
N ALA A 137 -2.66 -34.87 22.42
CA ALA A 137 -3.25 -35.31 21.15
C ALA A 137 -4.63 -34.67 20.90
N GLY A 138 -5.52 -34.65 21.90
CA GLY A 138 -6.82 -34.00 21.77
C GLY A 138 -6.75 -32.49 21.51
N LYS A 139 -5.79 -31.77 22.13
CA LYS A 139 -5.59 -30.33 21.86
C LYS A 139 -5.04 -30.10 20.44
N ARG A 140 -4.13 -30.96 19.97
CA ARG A 140 -3.56 -30.92 18.62
C ARG A 140 -4.61 -31.23 17.56
N THR A 141 -5.38 -32.30 17.72
CA THR A 141 -6.52 -32.62 16.86
C THR A 141 -7.48 -31.44 16.76
N LYS A 142 -7.83 -30.81 17.88
CA LYS A 142 -8.69 -29.62 17.87
C LYS A 142 -8.06 -28.46 17.09
N ALA A 143 -6.80 -28.11 17.37
CA ALA A 143 -6.12 -27.00 16.69
C ALA A 143 -5.98 -27.24 15.17
N ILE A 144 -5.69 -28.48 14.76
CA ILE A 144 -5.64 -28.89 13.35
C ILE A 144 -7.05 -28.79 12.74
N SER A 145 -8.07 -29.35 13.40
CA SER A 145 -9.46 -29.31 12.92
C SER A 145 -9.96 -27.89 12.72
N ASP A 146 -9.73 -27.00 13.69
CA ASP A 146 -10.10 -25.58 13.58
C ASP A 146 -9.40 -24.95 12.36
N LEU A 147 -8.13 -25.30 12.11
CA LEU A 147 -7.35 -24.76 10.99
C LEU A 147 -7.86 -25.29 9.64
N LEU A 148 -8.18 -26.59 9.56
CA LEU A 148 -8.79 -27.20 8.37
C LEU A 148 -10.14 -26.53 8.05
N HIS A 149 -10.98 -26.27 9.06
CA HIS A 149 -12.24 -25.56 8.87
C HIS A 149 -12.06 -24.10 8.46
N LEU A 150 -11.03 -23.41 8.95
CA LEU A 150 -10.69 -22.06 8.49
C LEU A 150 -10.34 -22.04 7.00
N ILE A 151 -9.42 -22.92 6.58
CA ILE A 151 -8.92 -22.94 5.19
C ILE A 151 -9.88 -23.64 4.21
N LYS A 152 -10.89 -24.36 4.71
CA LYS A 152 -11.98 -24.94 3.89
C LYS A 152 -12.63 -23.89 2.99
N SER A 153 -12.77 -22.67 3.49
CA SER A 153 -13.40 -21.54 2.78
C SER A 153 -12.60 -21.04 1.56
N ILE A 154 -11.34 -21.45 1.42
CA ILE A 154 -10.48 -21.03 0.30
C ILE A 154 -10.91 -21.79 -0.98
N PRO A 155 -11.38 -21.09 -2.03
CA PRO A 155 -11.74 -21.73 -3.29
C PRO A 155 -10.48 -22.24 -4.00
N MET A 156 -10.51 -23.48 -4.48
CA MET A 156 -9.38 -24.12 -5.18
C MET A 156 -9.70 -24.50 -6.64
N ASN A 157 -10.89 -24.15 -7.13
CA ASN A 157 -11.43 -24.64 -8.40
C ASN A 157 -11.27 -23.62 -9.53
N GLY A 158 -10.81 -24.09 -10.70
CA GLY A 158 -10.71 -23.30 -11.93
C GLY A 158 -9.56 -22.28 -11.92
N ASN A 159 -9.40 -21.57 -13.05
CA ASN A 159 -8.35 -20.54 -13.19
C ASN A 159 -8.46 -19.42 -12.15
N GLN A 160 -9.69 -19.10 -11.74
CA GLN A 160 -9.97 -18.09 -10.71
C GLN A 160 -9.67 -18.61 -9.31
N GLY A 161 -9.93 -19.89 -9.01
CA GLY A 161 -9.53 -20.49 -7.74
C GLY A 161 -8.01 -20.43 -7.52
N TYR A 162 -7.21 -20.58 -8.58
CA TYR A 162 -5.76 -20.41 -8.49
C TYR A 162 -5.31 -18.97 -8.25
N ASP A 163 -5.98 -17.99 -8.87
CA ASP A 163 -5.71 -16.57 -8.64
C ASP A 163 -6.04 -16.19 -7.18
N VAL A 164 -7.23 -16.56 -6.69
CA VAL A 164 -7.65 -16.32 -5.30
C VAL A 164 -6.71 -17.00 -4.30
N LEU A 165 -6.37 -18.28 -4.53
CA LEU A 165 -5.42 -19.01 -3.68
C LEU A 165 -4.04 -18.36 -3.66
N GLY A 166 -3.48 -18.09 -4.85
CA GLY A 166 -2.16 -17.50 -4.98
C GLY A 166 -2.09 -16.16 -4.28
N TYR A 167 -3.13 -15.32 -4.44
CA TYR A 167 -3.26 -14.05 -3.73
C TYR A 167 -3.29 -14.23 -2.21
N ILE A 168 -4.13 -15.13 -1.69
CA ILE A 168 -4.22 -15.39 -0.23
C ILE A 168 -2.88 -15.88 0.31
N TYR A 169 -2.22 -16.79 -0.41
CA TYR A 169 -0.94 -17.35 0.00
C TYR A 169 0.14 -16.27 0.08
N GLU A 170 0.22 -15.40 -0.93
CA GLU A 170 1.15 -14.29 -0.98
C GLU A 170 0.86 -13.25 0.11
N TYR A 171 -0.42 -12.92 0.31
CA TYR A 171 -0.85 -12.02 1.38
C TYR A 171 -0.44 -12.54 2.76
N LEU A 172 -0.61 -13.85 3.01
CA LEU A 172 -0.17 -14.46 4.25
C LEU A 172 1.35 -14.39 4.41
N ILE A 173 2.12 -14.71 3.36
CA ILE A 173 3.59 -14.58 3.36
C ILE A 173 4.01 -13.16 3.72
N GLU A 174 3.42 -12.14 3.09
CA GLU A 174 3.68 -10.72 3.36
C GLU A 174 3.40 -10.38 4.83
N LYS A 175 2.23 -10.76 5.35
CA LYS A 175 1.86 -10.48 6.75
C LYS A 175 2.76 -11.18 7.75
N PHE A 176 3.18 -12.42 7.47
CA PHE A 176 4.15 -13.11 8.30
C PHE A 176 5.54 -12.45 8.23
N ALA A 177 5.97 -11.95 7.07
CA ALA A 177 7.22 -11.22 6.92
C ALA A 177 7.21 -9.89 7.70
N ALA A 178 6.12 -9.11 7.59
CA ALA A 178 5.95 -7.85 8.31
C ALA A 178 5.99 -8.03 9.83
N ASN A 179 5.47 -9.16 10.34
CA ASN A 179 5.42 -9.47 11.78
C ASN A 179 6.65 -10.23 12.32
N ALA A 180 7.54 -10.73 11.46
CA ALA A 180 8.63 -11.59 11.90
C ALA A 180 9.72 -10.86 12.71
N GLY A 181 9.81 -9.52 12.65
CA GLY A 181 10.76 -8.70 13.41
C GLY A 181 12.25 -9.02 13.17
N LYS A 182 12.57 -9.92 12.23
CA LYS A 182 13.94 -10.38 11.96
C LYS A 182 14.72 -9.33 11.18
N LYS A 183 16.00 -9.20 11.53
CA LYS A 183 17.01 -8.46 10.76
C LYS A 183 17.43 -9.33 9.58
N ALA A 184 16.83 -9.13 8.41
CA ALA A 184 17.39 -9.35 7.06
C ALA A 184 16.26 -9.67 6.08
N GLY A 185 16.22 -8.94 4.96
CA GLY A 185 15.25 -9.08 3.86
C GLY A 185 15.35 -10.39 3.06
N GLU A 186 15.96 -11.43 3.62
CA GLU A 186 16.27 -12.72 2.95
C GLU A 186 15.03 -13.57 2.66
N PHE A 187 13.94 -13.38 3.40
CA PHE A 187 12.76 -14.25 3.25
C PHE A 187 11.71 -13.70 2.29
N TYR A 188 11.58 -12.37 2.19
CA TYR A 188 10.52 -11.73 1.41
C TYR A 188 10.97 -10.34 0.91
N THR A 189 10.80 -10.10 -0.38
CA THR A 189 10.97 -8.80 -1.02
C THR A 189 9.62 -8.09 -1.02
N PRO A 190 9.51 -6.84 -0.51
CA PRO A 190 8.27 -6.06 -0.57
C PRO A 190 7.64 -6.09 -1.97
N HIS A 191 6.31 -6.21 -2.02
CA HIS A 191 5.59 -6.45 -3.27
C HIS A 191 5.87 -5.35 -4.30
N GLU A 192 5.83 -4.09 -3.87
CA GLU A 192 6.07 -2.92 -4.70
C GLU A 192 7.48 -2.87 -5.31
N VAL A 193 8.49 -3.35 -4.58
CA VAL A 193 9.87 -3.45 -5.08
C VAL A 193 9.96 -4.57 -6.12
N SER A 194 9.30 -5.70 -5.85
CA SER A 194 9.21 -6.83 -6.78
C SER A 194 8.52 -6.44 -8.08
N VAL A 195 7.40 -5.70 -8.01
CA VAL A 195 6.67 -5.19 -9.19
C VAL A 195 7.54 -4.22 -9.99
N LEU A 196 8.26 -3.30 -9.34
CA LEU A 196 9.18 -2.38 -10.01
C LEU A 196 10.26 -3.14 -10.81
N MET A 197 10.95 -4.09 -10.18
CA MET A 197 11.96 -4.92 -10.85
C MET A 197 11.35 -5.71 -12.01
N SER A 198 10.15 -6.27 -11.79
CA SER A 198 9.44 -7.09 -12.77
C SER A 198 9.04 -6.29 -14.00
N ASN A 199 8.54 -5.07 -13.85
CA ASN A 199 8.17 -4.21 -14.98
C ASN A 199 9.38 -3.87 -15.86
N ILE A 200 10.53 -3.55 -15.24
CA ILE A 200 11.77 -3.26 -15.96
C ILE A 200 12.23 -4.49 -16.76
N ILE A 201 12.26 -5.65 -16.11
CA ILE A 201 12.71 -6.91 -16.74
C ILE A 201 11.76 -7.34 -17.86
N ALA A 202 10.46 -7.33 -17.60
CA ALA A 202 9.44 -7.72 -18.58
C ALA A 202 9.50 -6.82 -19.81
N HIS A 203 9.69 -5.51 -19.64
CA HIS A 203 9.84 -4.58 -20.76
C HIS A 203 11.09 -4.89 -21.60
N GLU A 204 12.23 -5.14 -20.97
CA GLU A 204 13.47 -5.47 -21.69
C GLU A 204 13.32 -6.76 -22.50
N LEU A 205 12.64 -7.76 -21.92
CA LEU A 205 12.48 -9.09 -22.52
C LEU A 205 11.27 -9.22 -23.44
N LYS A 206 10.42 -8.20 -23.59
CA LYS A 206 9.14 -8.23 -24.34
C LYS A 206 9.21 -8.75 -25.78
N HIS A 207 10.41 -8.79 -26.36
CA HIS A 207 10.67 -9.27 -27.71
C HIS A 207 10.91 -10.79 -27.79
N LYS A 208 10.98 -11.50 -26.66
CA LYS A 208 11.20 -12.94 -26.58
C LYS A 208 9.88 -13.70 -26.43
N ASP A 209 9.79 -14.85 -27.09
CA ASP A 209 8.60 -15.73 -26.97
C ASP A 209 8.68 -16.69 -25.77
N THR A 210 9.90 -17.08 -25.37
CA THR A 210 10.16 -17.91 -24.18
C THR A 210 11.37 -17.37 -23.43
N ILE A 211 11.34 -17.44 -22.10
CA ILE A 211 12.41 -16.92 -21.25
C ILE A 211 12.77 -17.91 -20.14
N LYS A 212 14.05 -17.90 -19.75
CA LYS A 212 14.54 -18.54 -18.52
C LYS A 212 14.85 -17.44 -17.50
N ILE A 213 14.38 -17.60 -16.28
CA ILE A 213 14.65 -16.67 -15.18
C ILE A 213 15.26 -17.40 -13.98
N TYR A 214 16.20 -16.76 -13.29
CA TYR A 214 16.91 -17.33 -12.15
C TYR A 214 16.91 -16.40 -10.94
N ASP A 215 16.63 -16.94 -9.76
CA ASP A 215 16.90 -16.30 -8.47
C ASP A 215 17.79 -17.21 -7.59
N PRO A 216 19.06 -16.83 -7.37
CA PRO A 216 19.99 -17.59 -6.53
C PRO A 216 19.69 -17.51 -5.03
N THR A 217 18.82 -16.59 -4.62
CA THR A 217 18.48 -16.27 -3.22
C THR A 217 16.96 -16.12 -3.08
N SER A 218 16.26 -17.13 -3.57
CA SER A 218 14.85 -17.02 -3.95
C SER A 218 13.86 -16.71 -2.83
N GLY A 219 14.22 -16.93 -1.55
CA GLY A 219 13.31 -16.62 -0.44
C GLY A 219 11.97 -17.33 -0.60
N SER A 220 10.86 -16.61 -0.53
CA SER A 220 9.51 -17.13 -0.80
C SER A 220 9.20 -17.47 -2.27
N GLY A 221 10.09 -17.15 -3.21
CA GLY A 221 9.85 -17.25 -4.66
C GLY A 221 8.97 -16.12 -5.23
N SER A 222 8.54 -15.17 -4.41
CA SER A 222 7.63 -14.09 -4.79
C SER A 222 8.19 -13.20 -5.91
N LEU A 223 9.50 -12.92 -5.89
CA LEU A 223 10.14 -12.09 -6.91
C LEU A 223 10.07 -12.76 -8.29
N LEU A 224 10.34 -14.06 -8.37
CA LEU A 224 10.22 -14.85 -9.59
C LEU A 224 8.79 -14.87 -10.14
N ILE A 225 7.81 -15.02 -9.26
CA ILE A 225 6.38 -15.04 -9.64
C ILE A 225 5.96 -13.70 -10.24
N ASN A 226 6.32 -12.57 -9.61
CA ASN A 226 5.97 -11.25 -10.10
C ASN A 226 6.56 -10.97 -11.50
N ILE A 227 7.76 -11.48 -11.81
CA ILE A 227 8.35 -11.37 -13.15
C ILE A 227 7.54 -12.18 -14.15
N GLY A 228 7.12 -13.39 -13.76
CA GLY A 228 6.24 -14.22 -14.57
C GLY A 228 4.96 -13.49 -14.94
N GLU A 229 4.26 -12.95 -13.94
CA GLU A 229 3.02 -12.19 -14.10
C GLU A 229 3.22 -10.90 -14.93
N ALA A 230 4.32 -10.18 -14.76
CA ALA A 230 4.63 -8.99 -15.56
C ALA A 230 4.93 -9.36 -17.02
N PHE A 231 5.62 -10.48 -17.26
CA PHE A 231 5.96 -10.95 -18.61
C PHE A 231 4.77 -11.56 -19.35
N GLU A 232 3.80 -12.14 -18.64
CA GLU A 232 2.55 -12.65 -19.22
C GLU A 232 1.80 -11.60 -20.07
N LYS A 233 1.99 -10.31 -19.79
CA LYS A 233 1.45 -9.20 -20.59
C LYS A 233 1.97 -9.16 -22.03
N TYR A 234 3.18 -9.68 -22.26
CA TYR A 234 3.86 -9.71 -23.57
C TYR A 234 3.89 -11.12 -24.17
N ALA A 235 3.75 -12.16 -23.33
CA ALA A 235 3.86 -13.55 -23.75
C ALA A 235 2.68 -14.02 -24.60
N LYS A 236 2.97 -14.87 -25.61
CA LYS A 236 1.93 -15.56 -26.40
C LYS A 236 1.33 -16.77 -25.68
N ASN A 237 2.03 -17.30 -24.67
CA ASN A 237 1.64 -18.51 -23.95
C ASN A 237 2.04 -18.38 -22.47
N LYS A 238 1.15 -18.79 -21.55
CA LYS A 238 1.37 -18.81 -20.10
C LYS A 238 2.53 -19.71 -19.66
N ASP A 239 2.83 -20.76 -20.42
CA ASP A 239 3.88 -21.74 -20.08
C ASP A 239 5.25 -21.44 -20.68
N CYS A 240 5.49 -20.19 -21.12
CA CYS A 240 6.70 -19.80 -21.83
C CYS A 240 7.93 -19.52 -20.94
N ILE A 241 7.78 -19.64 -19.63
CA ILE A 241 8.80 -19.28 -18.64
C ILE A 241 9.32 -20.53 -17.93
N THR A 242 10.65 -20.67 -17.85
CA THR A 242 11.31 -21.65 -16.98
C THR A 242 11.92 -20.93 -15.78
N TYR A 243 11.56 -21.38 -14.58
CA TYR A 243 11.94 -20.80 -13.30
C TYR A 243 13.06 -21.61 -12.68
N TYR A 244 14.18 -20.94 -12.39
CA TYR A 244 15.32 -21.47 -11.67
C TYR A 244 15.36 -20.78 -10.30
N ALA A 245 15.36 -21.54 -9.21
CA ALA A 245 15.36 -20.97 -7.86
C ALA A 245 16.34 -21.73 -6.95
N GLN A 246 17.19 -21.00 -6.26
CA GLN A 246 18.06 -21.55 -5.22
C GLN A 246 17.80 -20.85 -3.89
N GLU A 247 17.86 -21.61 -2.80
CA GLU A 247 17.66 -21.08 -1.46
C GLU A 247 18.48 -21.91 -0.46
N LEU A 248 19.13 -21.23 0.49
CA LEU A 248 19.97 -21.88 1.49
C LEU A 248 19.17 -22.52 2.63
N LYS A 249 18.12 -21.84 3.11
CA LYS A 249 17.34 -22.29 4.26
C LYS A 249 16.27 -23.28 3.83
N ALA A 250 16.39 -24.53 4.28
CA ALA A 250 15.46 -25.61 3.92
C ALA A 250 13.96 -25.27 4.10
N ASN A 251 13.58 -24.62 5.21
CA ASN A 251 12.19 -24.23 5.44
C ASN A 251 11.73 -23.16 4.43
N THR A 252 12.58 -22.19 4.10
CA THR A 252 12.30 -21.17 3.08
C THR A 252 12.21 -21.78 1.69
N TYR A 253 13.13 -22.70 1.37
CA TYR A 253 13.14 -23.46 0.12
C TYR A 253 11.83 -24.24 -0.10
N ASN A 254 11.27 -24.84 0.96
CA ASN A 254 9.97 -25.49 0.89
C ASN A 254 8.87 -24.49 0.50
N LEU A 255 8.90 -23.28 1.07
CA LEU A 255 7.95 -22.22 0.74
C LEU A 255 8.11 -21.74 -0.71
N THR A 256 9.33 -21.60 -1.23
CA THR A 256 9.59 -21.31 -2.65
C THR A 256 8.88 -22.32 -3.56
N ARG A 257 9.07 -23.61 -3.28
CA ARG A 257 8.49 -24.70 -4.07
C ARG A 257 6.97 -24.70 -3.99
N MET A 258 6.41 -24.58 -2.79
CA MET A 258 4.96 -24.48 -2.59
C MET A 258 4.38 -23.30 -3.38
N ASN A 259 4.97 -22.11 -3.24
CA ASN A 259 4.47 -20.88 -3.86
C ASN A 259 4.46 -20.98 -5.40
N LEU A 260 5.57 -21.46 -6.00
CA LEU A 260 5.65 -21.68 -7.45
C LEU A 260 4.58 -22.67 -7.95
N ILE A 261 4.34 -23.76 -7.22
CA ILE A 261 3.33 -24.77 -7.58
C ILE A 261 1.92 -24.19 -7.47
N MET A 262 1.59 -23.48 -6.38
CA MET A 262 0.24 -22.92 -6.17
C MET A 262 -0.13 -21.82 -7.16
N ARG A 263 0.86 -21.16 -7.79
CA ARG A 263 0.63 -20.24 -8.92
C ARG A 263 0.28 -20.96 -10.23
N GLY A 264 0.20 -22.30 -10.21
CA GLY A 264 -0.15 -23.11 -11.38
C GLY A 264 0.97 -23.22 -12.40
N ILE A 265 2.23 -22.94 -12.02
CA ILE A 265 3.39 -23.12 -12.89
C ILE A 265 3.57 -24.62 -13.11
N LYS A 266 3.72 -25.03 -14.37
CA LYS A 266 3.98 -26.43 -14.73
C LYS A 266 5.21 -26.96 -14.00
N ALA A 267 5.09 -28.14 -13.39
CA ALA A 267 6.19 -28.80 -12.68
C ALA A 267 7.45 -28.97 -13.57
N SER A 268 7.29 -29.17 -14.88
CA SER A 268 8.40 -29.24 -15.84
C SER A 268 9.20 -27.94 -15.95
N ASN A 269 8.57 -26.80 -15.70
CA ASN A 269 9.13 -25.45 -15.80
C ASN A 269 9.77 -24.97 -14.50
N ILE A 270 9.65 -25.74 -13.40
CA ILE A 270 10.23 -25.41 -12.10
C ILE A 270 11.54 -26.20 -11.94
N LYS A 271 12.64 -25.49 -11.66
CA LYS A 271 13.96 -26.04 -11.33
C LYS A 271 14.41 -25.41 -10.02
N THR A 272 14.53 -26.21 -8.97
CA THR A 272 14.85 -25.69 -7.63
C THR A 272 15.98 -26.47 -6.98
N ARG A 273 16.81 -25.78 -6.18
CA ARG A 273 17.82 -26.42 -5.31
C ARG A 273 17.87 -25.78 -3.92
N ASN A 274 18.00 -26.64 -2.91
CA ASN A 274 18.41 -26.23 -1.57
C ASN A 274 19.94 -26.28 -1.48
N GLY A 275 20.60 -25.15 -1.25
CA GLY A 275 22.06 -25.10 -1.11
C GLY A 275 22.63 -23.69 -1.12
N ASP A 276 23.88 -23.56 -0.67
CA ASP A 276 24.61 -22.29 -0.65
C ASP A 276 25.03 -21.88 -2.06
N THR A 277 24.62 -20.70 -2.50
CA THR A 277 24.87 -20.21 -3.86
C THR A 277 26.33 -19.78 -4.08
N LEU A 278 27.03 -19.34 -3.04
CA LEU A 278 28.41 -18.88 -3.15
C LEU A 278 29.40 -20.05 -3.04
N GLU A 279 29.08 -21.04 -2.21
CA GLU A 279 29.95 -22.21 -2.00
C GLU A 279 29.79 -23.26 -3.12
N ASP A 280 28.56 -23.56 -3.54
CA ASP A 280 28.30 -24.59 -4.55
C ASP A 280 27.46 -24.04 -5.71
N ASP A 281 28.11 -23.67 -6.81
CA ASP A 281 27.44 -23.20 -8.01
C ASP A 281 26.40 -24.22 -8.55
N TRP A 282 25.40 -23.75 -9.30
CA TRP A 282 24.25 -24.54 -9.75
C TRP A 282 23.74 -24.01 -11.10
N PRO A 283 23.28 -24.88 -12.04
CA PRO A 283 22.88 -26.28 -11.93
C PRO A 283 23.87 -27.35 -12.38
N TYR A 284 23.79 -28.49 -11.70
CA TYR A 284 24.31 -29.79 -12.15
C TYR A 284 23.19 -30.59 -12.82
N PHE A 285 23.50 -31.35 -13.86
CA PHE A 285 22.51 -32.24 -14.48
C PHE A 285 22.37 -33.58 -13.73
N ASP A 286 23.42 -34.00 -13.02
CA ASP A 286 23.47 -35.21 -12.22
C ASP A 286 24.11 -34.94 -10.85
N ASP A 287 23.33 -35.12 -9.77
CA ASP A 287 23.82 -34.93 -8.40
C ASP A 287 24.81 -36.02 -7.98
N SER A 288 24.83 -37.17 -8.68
CA SER A 288 25.77 -38.26 -8.43
C SER A 288 27.13 -38.06 -9.10
N ASP A 289 27.19 -37.18 -10.10
CA ASP A 289 28.43 -36.70 -10.72
C ASP A 289 28.39 -35.17 -10.92
N PRO A 290 28.50 -34.37 -9.82
CA PRO A 290 28.44 -32.91 -9.94
C PRO A 290 29.57 -32.34 -10.79
N GLN A 291 30.76 -32.94 -10.76
CA GLN A 291 31.92 -32.45 -11.51
C GLN A 291 31.82 -32.75 -13.00
N GLY A 292 31.34 -33.94 -13.39
CA GLY A 292 31.21 -34.33 -14.79
C GLY A 292 29.92 -33.84 -15.47
N SER A 293 28.90 -33.44 -14.70
CA SER A 293 27.60 -33.01 -15.20
C SER A 293 27.30 -31.51 -15.01
N TYR A 294 28.26 -30.73 -14.53
CA TYR A 294 28.12 -29.28 -14.41
C TYR A 294 28.03 -28.60 -15.78
N TYR A 295 27.09 -27.69 -15.92
CA TYR A 295 26.99 -26.78 -17.06
C TYR A 295 26.65 -25.38 -16.57
N ALA A 296 27.42 -24.39 -17.02
CA ALA A 296 27.17 -22.99 -16.71
C ALA A 296 25.79 -22.58 -17.25
N LEU A 297 24.82 -22.41 -16.35
CA LEU A 297 23.49 -21.94 -16.71
C LEU A 297 23.58 -20.47 -17.11
N HIS A 298 23.12 -20.16 -18.31
CA HIS A 298 22.89 -18.79 -18.75
C HIS A 298 21.41 -18.57 -19.02
N VAL A 299 20.82 -17.58 -18.33
CA VAL A 299 19.39 -17.24 -18.38
C VAL A 299 19.14 -15.86 -18.96
N ASP A 300 17.88 -15.58 -19.32
CA ASP A 300 17.45 -14.32 -19.92
C ASP A 300 17.30 -13.20 -18.87
N ALA A 301 16.89 -13.55 -17.65
CA ALA A 301 16.96 -12.66 -16.51
C ALA A 301 17.44 -13.32 -15.23
N VAL A 302 18.23 -12.57 -14.45
CA VAL A 302 18.60 -12.93 -13.08
C VAL A 302 18.06 -11.88 -12.13
N VAL A 303 17.41 -12.31 -11.05
CA VAL A 303 16.93 -11.41 -10.01
C VAL A 303 17.34 -11.91 -8.65
N SER A 304 17.60 -10.99 -7.73
CA SER A 304 17.95 -11.38 -6.38
C SER A 304 17.72 -10.27 -5.38
N ASN A 305 17.41 -10.69 -4.16
CA ASN A 305 17.46 -9.87 -2.95
C ASN A 305 18.30 -10.66 -1.93
N PRO A 306 19.64 -10.66 -2.12
CA PRO A 306 20.51 -11.49 -1.31
C PRO A 306 20.56 -11.00 0.14
N PRO A 307 21.02 -11.85 1.06
CA PRO A 307 21.34 -11.43 2.41
C PRO A 307 22.34 -10.27 2.45
N TYR A 308 21.96 -9.16 3.10
CA TYR A 308 22.80 -7.96 3.13
C TYR A 308 24.05 -8.16 3.97
N SER A 309 25.21 -7.86 3.39
CA SER A 309 26.46 -7.71 4.12
C SER A 309 26.84 -8.93 4.99
N GLN A 310 26.46 -10.14 4.56
CA GLN A 310 26.83 -11.38 5.22
C GLN A 310 28.33 -11.69 5.04
N ASN A 311 28.84 -12.51 5.96
CA ASN A 311 30.16 -13.11 5.82
C ASN A 311 30.11 -14.24 4.79
N TRP A 312 31.20 -14.46 4.06
CA TRP A 312 31.37 -15.58 3.12
C TRP A 312 32.84 -16.03 3.10
N ASP A 313 33.15 -17.16 2.47
CA ASP A 313 34.53 -17.63 2.33
C ASP A 313 35.09 -17.36 0.91
N PRO A 314 35.97 -16.36 0.73
CA PRO A 314 36.60 -16.11 -0.56
C PRO A 314 37.77 -17.07 -0.88
N SER A 315 38.17 -17.93 0.06
CA SER A 315 39.37 -18.77 -0.09
C SER A 315 39.27 -19.70 -1.30
N PHE A 316 40.34 -19.77 -2.10
CA PHE A 316 40.45 -20.63 -3.28
C PHE A 316 39.47 -20.30 -4.42
N LYS A 317 38.83 -19.13 -4.40
CA LYS A 317 37.87 -18.68 -5.41
C LYS A 317 38.50 -17.70 -6.44
N GLU A 318 39.81 -17.47 -6.40
CA GLU A 318 40.51 -16.54 -7.29
C GLU A 318 40.41 -16.95 -8.78
N SER A 319 40.43 -18.24 -9.05
CA SER A 319 40.30 -18.81 -10.41
C SER A 319 38.86 -19.15 -10.79
N ASP A 320 37.89 -18.93 -9.91
CA ASP A 320 36.48 -19.18 -10.18
C ASP A 320 36.02 -18.26 -11.33
N PRO A 321 35.40 -18.79 -12.41
CA PRO A 321 34.89 -17.99 -13.53
C PRO A 321 33.92 -16.87 -13.13
N ARG A 322 33.21 -17.03 -12.00
CA ARG A 322 32.29 -16.01 -11.46
C ARG A 322 33.03 -14.74 -11.03
N TYR A 323 34.24 -14.87 -10.50
CA TYR A 323 34.95 -13.76 -9.84
C TYR A 323 36.25 -13.33 -10.55
N SER A 324 36.92 -14.24 -11.25
CA SER A 324 38.25 -14.04 -11.84
C SER A 324 38.40 -12.80 -12.72
N ARG A 325 37.32 -12.31 -13.34
CA ARG A 325 37.30 -11.10 -14.18
C ARG A 325 37.29 -9.78 -13.40
N PHE A 326 36.88 -9.80 -12.13
CA PHE A 326 36.55 -8.59 -11.35
C PHE A 326 37.31 -8.49 -10.03
N GLY A 327 37.66 -9.63 -9.44
CA GLY A 327 38.22 -9.75 -8.10
C GLY A 327 37.21 -10.34 -7.10
N LEU A 328 37.69 -10.56 -5.87
CA LEU A 328 36.91 -11.18 -4.80
C LEU A 328 36.34 -10.12 -3.84
N ALA A 329 35.09 -10.29 -3.44
CA ALA A 329 34.48 -9.46 -2.41
C ALA A 329 35.14 -9.67 -1.03
N PRO A 330 35.13 -8.68 -0.13
CA PRO A 330 35.68 -8.85 1.22
C PRO A 330 34.98 -9.96 2.00
N LYS A 331 35.73 -10.68 2.86
CA LYS A 331 35.21 -11.78 3.70
C LYS A 331 33.95 -11.41 4.51
N THR A 332 33.86 -10.16 4.96
CA THR A 332 32.73 -9.66 5.78
C THR A 332 31.59 -9.04 4.98
N LYS A 333 31.69 -9.04 3.65
CA LYS A 333 30.76 -8.38 2.72
C LYS A 333 30.59 -9.20 1.45
N ALA A 334 29.65 -10.14 1.49
CA ALA A 334 29.30 -10.98 0.34
C ALA A 334 28.52 -10.25 -0.77
N ASP A 335 28.13 -8.98 -0.58
CA ASP A 335 27.25 -8.22 -1.49
C ASP A 335 27.70 -8.30 -2.97
N PHE A 336 28.99 -8.08 -3.26
CA PHE A 336 29.53 -8.21 -4.62
C PHE A 336 29.74 -9.66 -5.07
N ALA A 337 29.89 -10.62 -4.16
CA ALA A 337 29.99 -12.03 -4.53
C ALA A 337 28.66 -12.52 -5.13
N PHE A 338 27.53 -12.15 -4.54
CA PHE A 338 26.21 -12.39 -5.12
C PHE A 338 26.03 -11.65 -6.46
N LEU A 339 26.36 -10.35 -6.53
CA LEU A 339 26.23 -9.59 -7.79
C LEU A 339 27.03 -10.23 -8.95
N LEU A 340 28.26 -10.67 -8.68
CA LEU A 340 29.11 -11.29 -9.69
C LEU A 340 28.63 -12.69 -10.07
N HIS A 341 28.09 -13.46 -9.11
CA HIS A 341 27.40 -14.73 -9.38
C HIS A 341 26.22 -14.52 -10.34
N ASP A 342 25.35 -13.56 -10.04
CA ASP A 342 24.20 -13.24 -10.88
C ASP A 342 24.62 -12.82 -12.29
N LEU A 343 25.63 -11.96 -12.41
CA LEU A 343 26.16 -11.51 -13.70
C LEU A 343 26.77 -12.65 -14.51
N TYR A 344 27.39 -13.65 -13.85
CA TYR A 344 27.94 -14.82 -14.51
C TYR A 344 26.85 -15.70 -15.16
N HIS A 345 25.71 -15.87 -14.50
CA HIS A 345 24.57 -16.62 -15.03
C HIS A 345 23.73 -15.86 -16.06
N LEU A 346 24.12 -14.65 -16.44
CA LEU A 346 23.37 -13.84 -17.38
C LEU A 346 23.81 -14.10 -18.83
N LYS A 347 22.84 -14.31 -19.73
CA LYS A 347 23.11 -14.34 -21.18
C LYS A 347 23.65 -12.98 -21.67
N PRO A 348 24.38 -12.96 -22.81
CA PRO A 348 24.88 -11.71 -23.40
C PRO A 348 23.83 -10.61 -23.62
N ASP A 349 22.61 -11.00 -23.98
CA ASP A 349 21.43 -10.16 -24.23
C ASP A 349 20.41 -10.18 -23.08
N GLY A 350 20.82 -10.68 -21.91
CA GLY A 350 20.00 -10.73 -20.71
C GLY A 350 20.07 -9.46 -19.87
N ILE A 351 19.15 -9.36 -18.91
CA ILE A 351 19.10 -8.31 -17.89
C ILE A 351 19.09 -8.91 -16.49
N MET A 352 19.86 -8.34 -15.57
CA MET A 352 19.74 -8.66 -14.14
C MET A 352 19.28 -7.46 -13.34
N ALA A 353 18.54 -7.71 -12.26
CA ALA A 353 18.19 -6.71 -11.26
C ALA A 353 18.44 -7.26 -9.86
N ILE A 354 19.30 -6.59 -9.08
CA ILE A 354 19.71 -7.03 -7.75
C ILE A 354 19.48 -5.92 -6.72
N VAL A 355 18.91 -6.27 -5.57
CA VAL A 355 18.74 -5.35 -4.44
C VAL A 355 19.94 -5.43 -3.50
N LEU A 356 20.57 -4.29 -3.20
CA LEU A 356 21.73 -4.22 -2.30
C LEU A 356 21.66 -3.01 -1.35
N PRO A 357 22.37 -3.03 -0.21
CA PRO A 357 22.54 -1.83 0.61
C PRO A 357 23.42 -0.79 -0.09
N HIS A 358 23.20 0.50 0.19
CA HIS A 358 23.94 1.62 -0.44
C HIS A 358 25.47 1.52 -0.37
N GLY A 359 26.02 0.81 0.62
CA GLY A 359 27.47 0.70 0.78
C GLY A 359 28.21 0.18 -0.45
N VAL A 360 27.60 -0.67 -1.28
CA VAL A 360 28.23 -1.19 -2.51
C VAL A 360 28.60 -0.08 -3.50
N LEU A 361 27.90 1.07 -3.42
CA LEU A 361 28.10 2.21 -4.30
C LEU A 361 29.41 2.97 -4.00
N PHE A 362 29.88 2.98 -2.76
CA PHE A 362 30.95 3.90 -2.34
C PHE A 362 32.04 3.28 -1.47
N ARG A 363 31.89 2.06 -0.95
CA ARG A 363 32.95 1.39 -0.17
C ARG A 363 34.23 1.23 -1.02
N GLY A 364 35.38 1.42 -0.38
CA GLY A 364 36.71 1.34 -1.01
C GLY A 364 37.28 -0.08 -1.06
N GLY A 365 38.60 -0.21 -1.13
CA GLY A 365 39.28 -1.52 -1.09
C GLY A 365 38.92 -2.43 -2.27
N GLU A 366 38.70 -3.72 -1.99
CA GLU A 366 38.36 -4.72 -3.01
C GLU A 366 37.02 -4.41 -3.72
N GLU A 367 36.01 -3.91 -2.99
CA GLU A 367 34.74 -3.50 -3.60
C GLU A 367 34.91 -2.33 -4.57
N GLY A 368 35.82 -1.40 -4.26
CA GLY A 368 36.19 -0.32 -5.18
C GLY A 368 36.83 -0.82 -6.48
N LYS A 369 37.65 -1.87 -6.40
CA LYS A 369 38.27 -2.50 -7.59
C LYS A 369 37.22 -3.22 -8.44
N ILE A 370 36.34 -4.00 -7.82
CA ILE A 370 35.24 -4.70 -8.51
C ILE A 370 34.34 -3.68 -9.21
N ARG A 371 33.91 -2.63 -8.50
CA ARG A 371 33.08 -1.56 -9.05
C ARG A 371 33.73 -0.85 -10.23
N LYS A 372 35.03 -0.53 -10.13
CA LYS A 372 35.81 0.01 -11.25
C LYS A 372 35.73 -0.92 -12.47
N GLN A 373 35.96 -2.22 -12.30
CA GLN A 373 35.92 -3.18 -13.40
C GLN A 373 34.52 -3.30 -14.03
N LEU A 374 33.46 -3.34 -13.23
CA LEU A 374 32.08 -3.36 -13.71
C LEU A 374 31.74 -2.12 -14.56
N ILE A 375 32.21 -0.93 -14.15
CA ILE A 375 32.03 0.33 -14.91
C ILE A 375 32.85 0.31 -16.19
N GLU A 376 34.14 -0.07 -16.12
CA GLU A 376 35.02 -0.07 -17.29
C GLU A 376 34.54 -1.05 -18.37
N GLN A 377 33.97 -2.19 -17.97
CA GLN A 377 33.41 -3.22 -18.85
C GLN A 377 31.95 -2.98 -19.24
N ASN A 378 31.35 -1.84 -18.89
CA ASN A 378 29.96 -1.46 -19.23
C ASN A 378 28.89 -2.43 -18.70
N HIS A 379 29.02 -2.98 -17.50
CA HIS A 379 28.03 -3.92 -16.96
C HIS A 379 26.87 -3.23 -16.24
N ILE A 380 27.14 -2.20 -15.44
CA ILE A 380 26.11 -1.48 -14.67
C ILE A 380 25.31 -0.59 -15.62
N ASP A 381 24.00 -0.81 -15.70
CA ASP A 381 23.10 -0.07 -16.58
C ASP A 381 22.40 1.10 -15.88
N THR A 382 21.79 0.80 -14.73
CA THR A 382 21.01 1.75 -13.95
C THR A 382 21.19 1.51 -12.46
N ILE A 383 21.18 2.59 -11.68
CA ILE A 383 21.16 2.61 -10.22
C ILE A 383 19.86 3.27 -9.77
N ILE A 384 19.06 2.58 -8.97
CA ILE A 384 17.78 3.10 -8.44
C ILE A 384 17.87 3.16 -6.93
N GLY A 385 17.92 4.36 -6.35
CA GLY A 385 17.85 4.59 -4.91
C GLY A 385 16.43 4.45 -4.40
N LEU A 386 16.20 3.49 -3.50
CA LEU A 386 14.89 3.28 -2.88
C LEU A 386 14.70 4.13 -1.61
N PRO A 387 13.44 4.40 -1.21
CA PRO A 387 13.14 4.95 0.10
C PRO A 387 13.76 4.14 1.24
N ALA A 388 14.20 4.81 2.30
CA ALA A 388 14.55 4.17 3.57
C ALA A 388 13.32 3.46 4.16
N ASN A 389 13.50 2.51 5.09
CA ASN A 389 12.41 1.76 5.74
C ASN A 389 11.42 1.06 4.77
N ILE A 390 11.80 0.78 3.53
CA ILE A 390 10.94 0.02 2.59
C ILE A 390 10.96 -1.48 2.88
N PHE A 391 12.09 -2.01 3.38
CA PHE A 391 12.23 -3.42 3.74
C PHE A 391 11.84 -3.66 5.19
N PHE A 392 11.07 -4.72 5.45
CA PHE A 392 10.71 -5.12 6.79
C PHE A 392 11.95 -5.43 7.64
N GLY A 393 11.95 -4.98 8.89
CA GLY A 393 13.02 -5.28 9.86
C GLY A 393 14.33 -4.52 9.67
N THR A 394 14.42 -3.59 8.71
CA THR A 394 15.59 -2.72 8.53
C THR A 394 15.21 -1.32 8.04
N GLY A 395 15.85 -0.29 8.62
CA GLY A 395 15.70 1.09 8.15
C GLY A 395 16.76 1.54 7.15
N ILE A 396 17.64 0.63 6.73
CA ILE A 396 18.75 0.95 5.83
C ILE A 396 18.21 1.29 4.43
N PRO A 397 18.64 2.40 3.83
CA PRO A 397 18.40 2.68 2.41
C PRO A 397 19.05 1.62 1.52
N THR A 398 18.29 1.16 0.52
CA THR A 398 18.70 0.14 -0.43
C THR A 398 18.71 0.70 -1.85
N VAL A 399 19.35 -0.02 -2.75
CA VAL A 399 19.36 0.27 -4.18
C VAL A 399 18.97 -0.96 -4.97
N ILE A 400 18.31 -0.76 -6.11
CA ILE A 400 18.25 -1.75 -7.19
C ILE A 400 19.35 -1.39 -8.18
N LEU A 401 20.23 -2.34 -8.47
CA LEU A 401 21.17 -2.23 -9.59
C LEU A 401 20.63 -3.07 -10.74
N THR A 402 20.48 -2.46 -11.91
CA THR A 402 20.28 -3.22 -13.14
C THR A 402 21.61 -3.35 -13.87
N LEU A 403 21.93 -4.56 -14.31
CA LEU A 403 23.13 -4.83 -15.07
C LEU A 403 22.79 -5.64 -16.32
N LYS A 404 23.64 -5.55 -17.34
CA LYS A 404 23.56 -6.38 -18.53
C LYS A 404 24.93 -6.94 -18.85
N GLN A 405 24.96 -8.11 -19.46
CA GLN A 405 26.22 -8.77 -19.81
C GLN A 405 26.92 -8.05 -20.97
N LYS A 406 26.15 -7.54 -21.94
CA LYS A 406 26.64 -6.63 -23.00
C LYS A 406 25.71 -5.44 -23.14
N ARG A 407 26.29 -4.25 -23.33
CA ARG A 407 25.57 -2.99 -23.52
C ARG A 407 26.16 -2.22 -24.68
N GLN A 408 25.28 -1.56 -25.46
CA GLN A 408 25.69 -0.64 -26.51
C GLN A 408 26.18 0.70 -25.91
N ASN A 409 25.50 1.15 -24.85
CA ASN A 409 25.83 2.41 -24.16
C ASN A 409 26.86 2.17 -23.06
N ASN A 410 27.60 3.21 -22.70
CA ASN A 410 28.64 3.18 -21.66
C ASN A 410 28.32 4.08 -20.45
N ASP A 411 27.20 4.81 -20.52
CA ASP A 411 26.65 5.62 -19.44
C ASP A 411 25.90 4.77 -18.40
N ILE A 412 25.67 5.38 -17.24
CA ILE A 412 24.85 4.82 -16.16
C ILE A 412 23.73 5.80 -15.87
N LEU A 413 22.49 5.32 -15.86
CA LEU A 413 21.37 6.11 -15.36
C LEU A 413 21.34 6.01 -13.82
N VAL A 414 21.33 7.15 -13.14
CA VAL A 414 21.17 7.22 -11.69
C VAL A 414 19.80 7.81 -11.39
N VAL A 415 18.96 7.07 -10.66
CA VAL A 415 17.62 7.47 -10.24
C VAL A 415 17.59 7.56 -8.72
N ASP A 416 17.14 8.68 -8.17
CA ASP A 416 16.88 8.86 -6.74
C ASP A 416 15.36 8.87 -6.47
N ALA A 417 14.83 7.71 -6.10
CA ALA A 417 13.43 7.58 -5.68
C ALA A 417 13.26 7.65 -4.15
N SER A 418 14.28 8.13 -3.40
CA SER A 418 14.24 8.12 -1.93
C SER A 418 13.14 8.98 -1.30
N LYS A 419 12.57 9.91 -2.07
CA LYS A 419 11.46 10.82 -1.68
C LYS A 419 10.10 10.39 -2.20
N HIS A 420 10.04 9.32 -2.99
CA HIS A 420 8.84 8.84 -3.68
C HIS A 420 8.23 7.66 -2.91
N PHE A 421 7.40 7.96 -1.90
CA PHE A 421 6.70 6.95 -1.10
C PHE A 421 5.53 7.54 -0.32
N ILE A 422 4.63 6.68 0.13
CA ILE A 422 3.72 6.96 1.24
C ILE A 422 4.21 6.25 2.49
N LYS A 423 3.97 6.87 3.65
CA LYS A 423 4.27 6.26 4.94
C LYS A 423 3.15 5.29 5.30
N ASP A 424 3.49 4.02 5.47
CA ASP A 424 2.58 2.96 5.93
C ASP A 424 3.06 2.42 7.29
N SER A 425 2.48 2.97 8.36
CA SER A 425 2.88 2.70 9.74
C SER A 425 4.37 3.03 9.99
N LYS A 426 5.22 2.01 10.16
CA LYS A 426 6.68 2.15 10.38
C LYS A 426 7.50 2.04 9.09
N ASN A 427 6.90 1.54 8.02
CA ASN A 427 7.57 1.32 6.75
C ASN A 427 7.16 2.38 5.72
N ASN A 428 7.97 2.53 4.68
CA ASN A 428 7.63 3.32 3.52
C ASN A 428 7.19 2.37 2.40
N LYS A 429 6.21 2.79 1.60
CA LYS A 429 5.67 2.00 0.49
C LYS A 429 5.67 2.83 -0.79
N LEU A 430 6.14 2.24 -1.89
CA LEU A 430 6.00 2.84 -3.22
C LEU A 430 4.54 2.75 -3.65
N GLN A 431 3.99 3.84 -4.14
CA GLN A 431 2.68 3.83 -4.79
C GLN A 431 2.81 3.40 -6.26
N ALA A 432 1.68 3.15 -6.92
CA ALA A 432 1.64 2.81 -8.34
C ALA A 432 2.30 3.91 -9.20
N SER A 433 2.05 5.18 -8.89
CA SER A 433 2.67 6.34 -9.52
C SER A 433 4.19 6.39 -9.37
N ASP A 434 4.71 6.05 -8.18
CA ASP A 434 6.15 5.99 -7.93
C ASP A 434 6.79 4.88 -8.79
N ILE A 435 6.18 3.69 -8.81
CA ILE A 435 6.64 2.57 -9.64
C ILE A 435 6.63 2.94 -11.13
N LYS A 436 5.53 3.52 -11.64
CA LYS A 436 5.41 3.92 -13.05
C LYS A 436 6.43 5.00 -13.41
N ARG A 437 6.63 6.01 -12.55
CA ARG A 437 7.62 7.07 -12.74
C ARG A 437 9.04 6.52 -12.85
N ILE A 438 9.44 5.65 -11.93
CA ILE A 438 10.76 5.02 -11.95
C ILE A 438 10.88 4.16 -13.21
N THR A 439 9.89 3.31 -13.49
CA THR A 439 9.88 2.40 -14.65
C THR A 439 10.05 3.16 -15.96
N ASP A 440 9.27 4.23 -16.18
CA ASP A 440 9.35 5.06 -17.38
C ASP A 440 10.73 5.73 -17.51
N ALA A 441 11.25 6.32 -16.42
CA ALA A 441 12.58 6.96 -16.42
C ALA A 441 13.69 5.97 -16.77
N VAL A 442 13.60 4.72 -16.28
CA VAL A 442 14.57 3.66 -16.59
C VAL A 442 14.45 3.19 -18.04
N ILE A 443 13.23 2.91 -18.51
CA ILE A 443 12.97 2.44 -19.87
C ILE A 443 13.44 3.48 -20.90
N ASN A 444 13.12 4.76 -20.67
CA ASN A 444 13.44 5.83 -21.60
C ASN A 444 14.85 6.42 -21.38
N ARG A 445 15.53 6.05 -20.29
CA ARG A 445 16.82 6.63 -19.85
C ARG A 445 16.80 8.15 -19.72
N GLU A 446 15.69 8.70 -19.22
CA GLU A 446 15.46 10.14 -19.13
C GLU A 446 16.21 10.76 -17.94
N SER A 447 16.83 11.93 -18.15
CA SER A 447 17.31 12.79 -17.07
C SER A 447 16.19 13.74 -16.66
N ILE A 448 15.76 13.67 -15.41
CA ILE A 448 14.63 14.41 -14.86
C ILE A 448 15.15 15.19 -13.64
N ASP A 449 14.90 16.50 -13.61
CA ASP A 449 15.40 17.38 -12.55
C ASP A 449 15.08 16.82 -11.14
N LYS A 450 16.10 16.81 -10.28
CA LYS A 450 16.07 16.26 -8.90
C LYS A 450 15.66 14.79 -8.74
N PHE A 451 15.47 14.04 -9.83
CA PHE A 451 14.98 12.66 -9.79
C PHE A 451 15.91 11.67 -10.51
N SER A 452 16.40 11.99 -11.70
CA SER A 452 17.28 11.10 -12.45
C SER A 452 18.31 11.85 -13.30
N GLN A 453 19.50 11.26 -13.45
CA GLN A 453 20.56 11.81 -14.27
C GLN A 453 21.25 10.70 -15.06
N LEU A 454 21.41 10.91 -16.37
CA LEU A 454 22.26 10.08 -17.21
C LEU A 454 23.72 10.54 -17.04
N VAL A 455 24.56 9.64 -16.53
CA VAL A 455 25.94 9.95 -16.13
C VAL A 455 26.93 9.31 -17.10
N SER A 456 27.80 10.13 -17.68
CA SER A 456 28.83 9.66 -18.60
C SER A 456 29.91 8.85 -17.87
N LYS A 457 30.53 7.88 -18.57
CA LYS A 457 31.67 7.13 -18.04
C LYS A 457 32.82 8.05 -17.58
N GLN A 458 33.05 9.17 -18.26
CA GLN A 458 34.11 10.10 -17.85
C GLN A 458 33.81 10.73 -16.49
N THR A 459 32.59 11.21 -16.28
CA THR A 459 32.13 11.74 -14.97
C THR A 459 32.27 10.69 -13.86
N LEU A 460 31.99 9.41 -14.15
CA LEU A 460 32.18 8.31 -13.19
C LEU A 460 33.66 8.12 -12.82
N ARG A 461 34.58 8.22 -13.80
CA ARG A 461 36.03 8.14 -13.57
C ARG A 461 36.52 9.33 -12.76
N ASP A 462 36.06 10.54 -13.09
CA ASP A 462 36.42 11.78 -12.41
C ASP A 462 35.97 11.75 -10.93
N ASN A 463 34.83 11.12 -10.66
CA ASN A 463 34.34 10.85 -9.29
C ASN A 463 35.00 9.63 -8.61
N GLY A 464 36.10 9.10 -9.16
CA GLY A 464 36.85 7.99 -8.58
C GLY A 464 36.05 6.68 -8.50
N TYR A 465 35.15 6.45 -9.45
CA TYR A 465 34.23 5.32 -9.49
C TYR A 465 33.28 5.24 -8.27
N ASN A 466 33.07 6.35 -7.56
CA ASN A 466 32.10 6.41 -6.47
C ASN A 466 30.69 6.60 -7.03
N LEU A 467 29.80 5.63 -6.80
CA LEU A 467 28.44 5.61 -7.32
C LEU A 467 27.40 6.16 -6.32
N ASN A 468 27.82 6.88 -5.26
CA ASN A 468 26.89 7.50 -4.33
C ASN A 468 25.92 8.42 -5.07
N ILE A 469 24.62 8.20 -4.89
CA ILE A 469 23.54 8.82 -5.67
C ILE A 469 23.60 10.35 -5.62
N SER A 470 23.84 10.91 -4.43
CA SER A 470 23.88 12.36 -4.21
C SER A 470 25.03 13.09 -4.92
N ARG A 471 25.97 12.35 -5.55
CA ARG A 471 26.99 12.95 -6.43
C ARG A 471 26.49 13.26 -7.83
N TYR A 472 25.34 12.69 -8.21
CA TYR A 472 24.82 12.71 -9.56
C TYR A 472 23.41 13.29 -9.64
N VAL A 473 22.61 13.11 -8.59
CA VAL A 473 21.25 13.64 -8.48
C VAL A 473 21.14 14.45 -7.20
N ASP A 474 20.82 15.74 -7.32
CA ASP A 474 20.51 16.60 -6.18
C ASP A 474 19.00 16.54 -5.89
N SER A 475 18.61 15.59 -5.04
CA SER A 475 17.22 15.37 -4.64
C SER A 475 16.83 16.16 -3.38
N PHE A 476 17.72 16.98 -2.83
CA PHE A 476 17.44 17.74 -1.62
C PHE A 476 16.54 18.93 -1.92
N ALA A 477 15.60 19.17 -1.00
CA ALA A 477 14.93 20.47 -0.96
C ALA A 477 15.98 21.52 -0.64
N THR A 478 15.99 22.61 -1.39
CA THR A 478 16.83 23.77 -1.10
C THR A 478 16.51 24.23 0.31
N ALA A 479 17.52 24.31 1.18
CA ALA A 479 17.29 24.78 2.55
C ALA A 479 16.69 26.19 2.50
N GLU A 480 15.71 26.45 3.36
CA GLU A 480 15.12 27.77 3.44
C GLU A 480 16.22 28.78 3.81
N SER A 481 16.40 29.77 2.95
CA SER A 481 17.39 30.83 3.11
C SER A 481 16.68 32.16 3.30
N TRP A 482 17.29 33.10 4.00
CA TRP A 482 16.72 34.44 4.21
C TRP A 482 17.68 35.48 3.66
N ASP A 483 17.19 36.34 2.78
CA ASP A 483 17.96 37.46 2.24
C ASP A 483 18.03 38.58 3.29
N LEU A 484 19.26 38.89 3.70
CA LEU A 484 19.51 39.86 4.76
C LEU A 484 18.95 41.25 4.44
N HIS A 485 19.08 41.71 3.19
CA HIS A 485 18.59 43.03 2.81
C HIS A 485 17.07 43.08 2.85
N ALA A 486 16.39 42.07 2.30
CA ALA A 486 14.95 41.93 2.34
C ALA A 486 14.43 41.84 3.78
N THR A 487 15.09 41.10 4.67
CA THR A 487 14.74 41.07 6.11
C THR A 487 14.92 42.43 6.78
N MET A 488 15.92 43.22 6.39
CA MET A 488 16.18 44.52 7.00
C MET A 488 15.27 45.64 6.46
N LEU A 489 15.00 45.66 5.15
CA LEU A 489 14.46 46.81 4.41
C LEU A 489 13.23 46.47 3.54
N GLY A 490 12.83 45.21 3.52
CA GLY A 490 11.67 44.71 2.77
C GLY A 490 11.90 44.60 1.27
N GLY A 491 10.93 44.00 0.59
CA GLY A 491 11.05 43.56 -0.80
C GLY A 491 11.38 42.08 -0.88
N ILE A 492 11.03 41.46 -2.00
CA ILE A 492 11.18 40.04 -2.28
C ILE A 492 12.36 39.86 -3.25
N PRO A 493 13.36 39.03 -2.92
CA PRO A 493 14.48 38.78 -3.81
C PRO A 493 14.03 38.21 -5.16
N ASN A 494 14.51 38.79 -6.27
CA ASN A 494 14.19 38.30 -7.61
C ASN A 494 14.67 36.85 -7.83
N SER A 495 15.71 36.42 -7.12
CA SER A 495 16.20 35.04 -7.13
C SER A 495 15.19 34.05 -6.55
N GLU A 496 14.45 34.41 -5.50
CA GLU A 496 13.43 33.54 -4.91
C GLU A 496 12.16 33.50 -5.77
N ILE A 497 11.77 34.63 -6.38
CA ILE A 497 10.69 34.66 -7.36
C ILE A 497 11.05 33.73 -8.54
N ALA A 498 12.30 33.74 -8.99
CA ALA A 498 12.76 32.89 -10.09
C ALA A 498 12.70 31.39 -9.79
N GLU A 499 12.65 30.95 -8.53
CA GLU A 499 12.48 29.52 -8.20
C GLU A 499 11.16 28.95 -8.72
N LEU A 500 10.13 29.80 -8.86
CA LEU A 500 8.82 29.47 -9.42
C LEU A 500 8.81 29.47 -10.97
N HIS A 501 9.97 29.35 -11.62
CA HIS A 501 10.15 29.42 -13.08
C HIS A 501 9.18 28.56 -13.89
N ASN A 502 8.84 27.35 -13.44
CA ASN A 502 7.88 26.48 -14.14
C ASN A 502 6.53 27.18 -14.33
N PHE A 503 6.05 27.90 -13.31
CA PHE A 503 4.81 28.68 -13.40
C PHE A 503 4.97 29.90 -14.30
N TRP A 504 6.13 30.55 -14.31
CA TRP A 504 6.38 31.72 -15.17
C TRP A 504 6.54 31.35 -16.64
N GLN A 505 7.03 30.15 -16.93
CA GLN A 505 7.03 29.61 -18.29
C GLN A 505 5.61 29.31 -18.77
N ALA A 506 4.75 28.78 -17.91
CA ALA A 506 3.34 28.52 -18.24
C ALA A 506 2.49 29.80 -18.29
N PHE A 507 2.76 30.76 -17.41
CA PHE A 507 1.98 31.98 -17.19
C PHE A 507 2.87 33.25 -17.23
N PRO A 508 3.49 33.58 -18.37
CA PRO A 508 4.47 34.67 -18.43
C PRO A 508 3.89 36.05 -18.11
N GLN A 509 2.60 36.28 -18.35
CA GLN A 509 1.95 37.56 -18.05
C GLN A 509 1.51 37.65 -16.57
N LEU A 510 1.27 36.50 -15.92
CA LEU A 510 0.89 36.47 -14.50
C LEU A 510 2.00 37.01 -13.60
N HIS A 511 3.26 36.76 -13.95
CA HIS A 511 4.41 37.31 -13.22
C HIS A 511 4.30 38.84 -13.08
N GLY A 512 4.02 39.55 -14.17
CA GLY A 512 3.89 41.01 -14.17
C GLY A 512 2.62 41.52 -13.47
N ALA A 513 1.58 40.69 -13.35
CA ALA A 513 0.39 41.02 -12.58
C ALA A 513 0.63 40.90 -11.06
N LEU A 514 1.54 40.01 -10.64
CA LEU A 514 1.83 39.75 -9.23
C LEU A 514 2.97 40.61 -8.67
N PHE A 515 4.01 40.90 -9.47
CA PHE A 515 5.23 41.51 -8.98
C PHE A 515 5.61 42.76 -9.77
N THR A 516 6.06 43.80 -9.06
CA THR A 516 6.64 45.02 -9.64
C THR A 516 8.08 45.21 -9.17
N PRO A 517 9.02 45.64 -10.02
CA PRO A 517 10.40 45.89 -9.60
C PRO A 517 10.48 47.03 -8.58
N LYS A 518 11.10 46.77 -7.42
CA LYS A 518 11.48 47.79 -6.42
C LYS A 518 12.92 48.27 -6.66
N SER A 519 13.78 47.38 -7.14
CA SER A 519 15.17 47.67 -7.53
C SER A 519 15.66 46.61 -8.55
N ALA A 520 16.93 46.67 -8.93
CA ALA A 520 17.53 45.67 -9.82
C ALA A 520 17.50 44.24 -9.24
N ALA A 521 17.60 44.09 -7.92
CA ALA A 521 17.69 42.78 -7.26
C ALA A 521 16.41 42.35 -6.51
N TYR A 522 15.48 43.29 -6.27
CA TYR A 522 14.29 43.08 -5.44
C TYR A 522 13.02 43.56 -6.13
N SER A 523 11.94 42.81 -5.96
CA SER A 523 10.58 43.19 -6.36
C SER A 523 9.69 43.33 -5.14
N GLU A 524 8.47 43.80 -5.33
CA GLU A 524 7.42 43.78 -4.31
C GLU A 524 6.12 43.26 -4.94
N LEU A 525 5.18 42.83 -4.11
CA LEU A 525 3.85 42.50 -4.62
C LEU A 525 3.23 43.76 -5.22
N HIS A 526 2.77 43.64 -6.46
CA HIS A 526 2.06 44.72 -7.15
C HIS A 526 0.66 44.94 -6.55
N ILE A 527 0.12 43.92 -5.91
CA ILE A 527 -1.23 43.85 -5.34
C ILE A 527 -1.16 43.61 -3.84
N ASP A 528 -2.29 43.85 -3.16
CA ASP A 528 -2.43 43.46 -1.76
C ASP A 528 -2.32 41.92 -1.59
N LYS A 529 -1.69 41.48 -0.50
CA LYS A 529 -1.54 40.05 -0.16
C LYS A 529 -2.89 39.30 -0.16
N GLN A 530 -3.96 39.92 0.34
CA GLN A 530 -5.29 39.31 0.35
C GLN A 530 -5.88 39.14 -1.05
N ALA A 531 -5.43 39.94 -2.03
CA ALA A 531 -5.87 39.87 -3.42
C ALA A 531 -5.09 38.84 -4.26
N VAL A 532 -4.01 38.24 -3.74
CA VAL A 532 -3.16 37.28 -4.48
C VAL A 532 -3.96 36.11 -5.04
N ASN A 533 -4.83 35.51 -4.22
CA ASN A 533 -5.63 34.37 -4.67
C ASN A 533 -6.54 34.77 -5.84
N THR A 534 -7.30 35.85 -5.68
CA THR A 534 -8.21 36.37 -6.71
C THR A 534 -7.47 36.72 -7.99
N CYS A 535 -6.32 37.42 -7.88
CA CYS A 535 -5.50 37.78 -9.02
C CYS A 535 -5.04 36.54 -9.82
N ILE A 536 -4.58 35.49 -9.14
CA ILE A 536 -4.14 34.26 -9.80
C ILE A 536 -5.34 33.53 -10.41
N SER A 537 -6.40 33.30 -9.63
CA SER A 537 -7.55 32.49 -10.07
C SER A 537 -8.32 33.11 -11.24
N GLU A 538 -8.36 34.44 -11.32
CA GLU A 538 -9.08 35.16 -12.38
C GLU A 538 -8.16 35.57 -13.54
N HIS A 539 -6.86 35.29 -13.49
CA HIS A 539 -5.93 35.68 -14.54
C HIS A 539 -6.26 34.98 -15.87
N PRO A 540 -6.30 35.68 -17.01
CA PRO A 540 -6.68 35.09 -18.30
C PRO A 540 -5.86 33.85 -18.70
N GLN A 541 -4.56 33.82 -18.38
CA GLN A 541 -3.72 32.65 -18.67
C GLN A 541 -4.04 31.44 -17.79
N VAL A 542 -4.45 31.66 -16.54
CA VAL A 542 -4.85 30.58 -15.61
C VAL A 542 -6.21 30.02 -16.03
N LEU A 543 -7.16 30.89 -16.37
CA LEU A 543 -8.46 30.48 -16.91
C LEU A 543 -8.31 29.71 -18.24
N ALA A 544 -7.43 30.16 -19.13
CA ALA A 544 -7.13 29.46 -20.38
C ALA A 544 -6.50 28.08 -20.14
N PHE A 545 -5.61 27.95 -19.14
CA PHE A 545 -5.03 26.68 -18.73
C PHE A 545 -6.06 25.69 -18.20
N ILE A 546 -6.95 26.14 -17.30
CA ILE A 546 -8.05 25.31 -16.78
C ILE A 546 -8.99 24.90 -17.92
N SER A 547 -9.32 25.82 -18.83
CA SER A 547 -10.15 25.53 -20.00
C SER A 547 -9.50 24.51 -20.94
N ALA A 548 -8.20 24.64 -21.21
CA ALA A 548 -7.44 23.69 -22.03
C ALA A 548 -7.41 22.29 -21.39
N TYR A 549 -7.24 22.22 -20.07
CA TYR A 549 -7.31 20.96 -19.33
C TYR A 549 -8.70 20.31 -19.45
N HIS A 550 -9.78 21.05 -19.16
CA HIS A 550 -11.14 20.52 -19.31
C HIS A 550 -11.40 20.06 -20.74
N HIS A 551 -10.93 20.80 -21.74
CA HIS A 551 -11.06 20.40 -23.13
C HIS A 551 -10.33 19.08 -23.45
N ALA A 552 -9.11 18.90 -22.92
CA ALA A 552 -8.35 17.66 -23.10
C ALA A 552 -9.03 16.44 -22.45
N PHE A 553 -9.83 16.65 -21.40
CA PHE A 553 -10.58 15.60 -20.69
C PHE A 553 -12.01 15.42 -21.18
N ASN A 554 -12.48 16.21 -22.15
CA ASN A 554 -13.80 16.04 -22.74
C ASN A 554 -13.99 14.61 -23.27
N GLY A 555 -15.15 14.03 -22.97
CA GLY A 555 -15.52 12.67 -23.38
C GLY A 555 -14.78 11.55 -22.66
N LEU A 556 -13.94 11.83 -21.65
CA LEU A 556 -13.32 10.77 -20.83
C LEU A 556 -14.39 9.95 -20.10
N ASP A 557 -15.37 10.62 -19.50
CA ASP A 557 -16.48 10.00 -18.77
C ASP A 557 -17.26 9.01 -19.66
N ASP A 558 -17.68 9.46 -20.85
CA ASP A 558 -18.35 8.63 -21.86
C ASP A 558 -17.46 7.47 -22.35
N LEU A 559 -16.16 7.70 -22.50
CA LEU A 559 -15.21 6.66 -22.90
C LEU A 559 -15.14 5.58 -21.83
N LEU A 560 -14.98 5.95 -20.55
CA LEU A 560 -14.92 5.01 -19.44
C LEU A 560 -16.25 4.25 -19.30
N ASN A 561 -17.39 4.92 -19.46
CA ASN A 561 -18.70 4.28 -19.38
C ASN A 561 -18.87 3.22 -20.49
N ARG A 562 -18.51 3.57 -21.74
CA ARG A 562 -18.57 2.61 -22.86
C ARG A 562 -17.60 1.44 -22.68
N GLN A 563 -16.36 1.71 -22.26
CA GLN A 563 -15.33 0.67 -22.17
C GLN A 563 -15.51 -0.25 -20.97
N LEU A 564 -15.91 0.29 -19.81
CA LEU A 564 -15.91 -0.45 -18.54
C LEU A 564 -17.28 -0.96 -18.14
N ILE A 565 -18.34 -0.16 -18.33
CA ILE A 565 -19.69 -0.52 -17.88
C ILE A 565 -20.46 -1.17 -19.02
N GLN A 566 -20.55 -0.54 -20.19
CA GLN A 566 -21.32 -1.10 -21.31
C GLN A 566 -20.67 -2.35 -21.93
N ASN A 567 -19.35 -2.48 -21.81
CA ASN A 567 -18.57 -3.61 -22.34
C ASN A 567 -17.97 -4.50 -21.23
N TRP A 568 -18.56 -4.51 -20.03
CA TRP A 568 -18.02 -5.18 -18.84
C TRP A 568 -17.63 -6.65 -19.08
N GLU A 569 -18.38 -7.39 -19.89
CA GLU A 569 -18.14 -8.81 -20.21
C GLU A 569 -16.78 -9.06 -20.87
N ASN A 570 -16.34 -8.12 -21.71
CA ASN A 570 -15.18 -8.31 -22.59
C ASN A 570 -13.95 -7.50 -22.14
N VAL A 571 -13.99 -6.84 -20.98
CA VAL A 571 -12.86 -6.04 -20.50
C VAL A 571 -11.67 -6.94 -20.17
N PRO A 572 -10.52 -6.78 -20.85
CA PRO A 572 -9.31 -7.55 -20.54
C PRO A 572 -8.63 -6.98 -19.29
N ARG A 573 -9.04 -7.44 -18.10
CA ARG A 573 -8.59 -6.88 -16.80
C ARG A 573 -7.07 -6.78 -16.66
N ASN A 574 -6.30 -7.72 -17.22
CA ASN A 574 -4.83 -7.75 -17.09
C ASN A 574 -4.10 -6.69 -17.95
N GLN A 575 -4.79 -6.04 -18.89
CA GLN A 575 -4.22 -5.07 -19.84
C GLN A 575 -4.91 -3.70 -19.80
N GLN A 576 -6.16 -3.65 -19.33
CA GLN A 576 -7.00 -2.45 -19.44
C GLN A 576 -6.43 -1.25 -18.67
N GLU A 577 -5.80 -1.43 -17.50
CA GLU A 577 -5.19 -0.32 -16.76
C GLU A 577 -4.09 0.39 -17.57
N GLU A 578 -3.27 -0.37 -18.31
CA GLU A 578 -2.20 0.20 -19.15
C GLU A 578 -2.79 0.95 -20.36
N VAL A 579 -3.90 0.45 -20.92
CA VAL A 579 -4.64 1.15 -21.99
C VAL A 579 -5.17 2.49 -21.47
N LEU A 580 -5.80 2.50 -20.30
CA LEU A 580 -6.31 3.72 -19.67
C LEU A 580 -5.19 4.67 -19.26
N SER A 581 -4.06 4.15 -18.78
CA SER A 581 -2.88 4.96 -18.47
C SER A 581 -2.30 5.65 -19.71
N THR A 582 -2.25 4.95 -20.84
CA THR A 582 -1.78 5.50 -22.12
C THR A 582 -2.70 6.61 -22.61
N GLU A 583 -4.02 6.38 -22.54
CA GLU A 583 -5.04 7.38 -22.86
C GLU A 583 -4.88 8.64 -21.98
N LEU A 584 -4.73 8.45 -20.66
CA LEU A 584 -4.54 9.53 -19.70
C LEU A 584 -3.28 10.35 -20.00
N PHE A 585 -2.16 9.69 -20.26
CA PHE A 585 -0.89 10.36 -20.58
C PHE A 585 -0.98 11.10 -21.91
N THR A 586 -1.71 10.57 -22.89
CA THR A 586 -1.94 11.23 -24.18
C THR A 586 -2.72 12.54 -24.00
N ARG A 587 -3.77 12.53 -23.16
CA ARG A 587 -4.55 13.74 -22.84
C ARG A 587 -3.74 14.79 -22.08
N LEU A 588 -2.81 14.35 -21.23
CA LEU A 588 -1.99 15.21 -20.40
C LEU A 588 -0.73 15.74 -21.11
N ALA A 589 -0.26 15.08 -22.16
CA ALA A 589 0.94 15.47 -22.90
C ALA A 589 1.01 16.97 -23.29
N PRO A 590 -0.07 17.63 -23.76
CA PRO A 590 -0.03 19.06 -24.09
C PRO A 590 -0.22 19.99 -22.89
N ILE A 591 -0.54 19.47 -21.69
CA ILE A 591 -0.89 20.30 -20.54
C ILE A 591 0.31 20.43 -19.60
N ALA A 592 0.91 21.62 -19.56
CA ALA A 592 2.03 21.93 -18.67
C ALA A 592 1.62 21.85 -17.18
N LEU A 593 2.61 21.79 -16.28
CA LEU A 593 2.46 21.81 -14.81
C LEU A 593 1.71 20.64 -14.16
N ILE A 594 0.91 19.86 -14.91
CA ILE A 594 0.19 18.72 -14.37
C ILE A 594 1.12 17.50 -14.30
N ASP A 595 1.26 16.95 -13.09
CA ASP A 595 1.98 15.69 -12.90
C ASP A 595 1.15 14.51 -13.40
N ARG A 596 1.50 13.97 -14.57
CA ARG A 596 0.84 12.80 -15.17
C ARG A 596 0.87 11.56 -14.28
N TYR A 597 1.88 11.41 -13.43
CA TYR A 597 1.97 10.25 -12.54
C TYR A 597 0.98 10.35 -11.39
N GLN A 598 0.65 11.55 -10.93
CA GLN A 598 -0.43 11.75 -9.95
C GLN A 598 -1.79 11.36 -10.56
N ALA A 599 -2.03 11.71 -11.83
CA ALA A 599 -3.24 11.28 -12.54
C ALA A 599 -3.31 9.75 -12.65
N TYR A 600 -2.17 9.10 -12.94
CA TYR A 600 -2.08 7.63 -12.92
C TYR A 600 -2.32 7.04 -11.54
N GLN A 601 -1.94 7.72 -10.44
CA GLN A 601 -2.26 7.26 -9.08
C GLN A 601 -3.77 7.19 -8.86
N PHE A 602 -4.51 8.22 -9.27
CA PHE A 602 -5.97 8.24 -9.18
C PHE A 602 -6.60 7.11 -10.00
N LEU A 603 -6.12 6.93 -11.24
CA LEU A 603 -6.55 5.81 -12.08
C LEU A 603 -6.29 4.47 -11.40
N SER A 604 -5.09 4.24 -10.86
CA SER A 604 -4.72 2.96 -10.27
C SER A 604 -5.51 2.66 -9.00
N ASN A 605 -5.70 3.67 -8.12
CA ASN A 605 -6.55 3.55 -6.94
C ASN A 605 -7.96 3.10 -7.32
N GLN A 606 -8.55 3.76 -8.31
CA GLN A 606 -9.90 3.45 -8.76
C GLN A 606 -9.97 2.11 -9.52
N TRP A 607 -8.93 1.78 -10.29
CA TRP A 607 -8.83 0.53 -11.02
C TRP A 607 -8.85 -0.69 -10.11
N GLN A 608 -8.27 -0.61 -8.90
CA GLN A 608 -8.36 -1.72 -7.94
C GLN A 608 -9.81 -2.07 -7.59
N ILE A 609 -10.68 -1.06 -7.46
CA ILE A 609 -12.11 -1.24 -7.19
C ILE A 609 -12.79 -1.80 -8.44
N ILE A 610 -12.59 -1.16 -9.59
CA ILE A 610 -13.19 -1.55 -10.86
C ILE A 610 -12.83 -2.98 -11.23
N SER A 611 -11.54 -3.35 -11.18
CA SER A 611 -11.05 -4.67 -11.54
C SER A 611 -11.61 -5.76 -10.63
N ALA A 612 -11.76 -5.49 -9.33
CA ALA A 612 -12.36 -6.44 -8.40
C ALA A 612 -13.85 -6.65 -8.66
N ASP A 613 -14.59 -5.58 -8.97
CA ASP A 613 -16.00 -5.70 -9.32
C ASP A 613 -16.21 -6.37 -10.69
N LEU A 614 -15.42 -6.00 -11.71
CA LEU A 614 -15.41 -6.65 -13.01
C LEU A 614 -15.10 -8.14 -12.90
N GLU A 615 -14.18 -8.53 -12.01
CA GLU A 615 -13.89 -9.95 -11.73
C GLU A 615 -15.14 -10.67 -11.25
N MET A 616 -15.87 -10.12 -10.28
CA MET A 616 -17.10 -10.70 -9.76
C MET A 616 -18.18 -10.76 -10.86
N MET A 617 -18.39 -9.67 -11.60
CA MET A 617 -19.38 -9.62 -12.69
C MET A 617 -19.07 -10.64 -13.80
N GLN A 618 -17.82 -10.72 -14.26
CA GLN A 618 -17.38 -11.68 -15.30
C GLN A 618 -17.47 -13.14 -14.84
N THR A 619 -17.51 -13.39 -13.54
CA THR A 619 -17.57 -14.74 -12.96
C THR A 619 -18.98 -15.18 -12.64
N GLU A 620 -19.76 -14.29 -12.03
CA GLU A 620 -21.08 -14.57 -11.46
C GLU A 620 -22.22 -13.96 -12.29
N GLU A 621 -21.89 -13.46 -13.48
CA GLU A 621 -22.76 -12.75 -14.41
C GLU A 621 -23.31 -11.42 -13.85
N PHE A 622 -24.04 -10.67 -14.67
CA PHE A 622 -24.53 -9.33 -14.30
C PHE A 622 -25.45 -9.32 -13.06
N ALA A 623 -26.16 -10.44 -12.81
CA ALA A 623 -27.11 -10.55 -11.70
C ALA A 623 -26.48 -10.30 -10.32
N VAL A 624 -25.17 -10.54 -10.17
CA VAL A 624 -24.44 -10.31 -8.92
C VAL A 624 -24.45 -8.84 -8.47
N THR A 625 -24.61 -7.90 -9.41
CA THR A 625 -24.72 -6.46 -9.11
C THR A 625 -25.97 -6.11 -8.28
N LYS A 626 -26.99 -6.99 -8.31
CA LYS A 626 -28.28 -6.83 -7.61
C LYS A 626 -28.36 -7.70 -6.36
N GLN A 627 -27.26 -8.32 -5.94
CA GLN A 627 -27.21 -9.18 -4.77
C GLN A 627 -26.76 -8.42 -3.52
N VAL A 628 -27.20 -8.92 -2.37
CA VAL A 628 -26.74 -8.49 -1.06
C VAL A 628 -26.23 -9.70 -0.26
N ASP A 629 -25.17 -9.49 0.49
CA ASP A 629 -24.57 -10.48 1.36
C ASP A 629 -24.92 -10.19 2.83
N PRO A 630 -25.09 -11.22 3.68
CA PRO A 630 -25.08 -11.05 5.13
C PRO A 630 -23.79 -10.35 5.59
N ASN A 631 -23.91 -9.31 6.40
CA ASN A 631 -22.74 -8.66 7.00
C ASN A 631 -22.37 -9.39 8.29
N MET A 632 -21.33 -10.23 8.25
CA MET A 632 -20.87 -11.02 9.39
C MET A 632 -19.82 -10.25 10.18
N VAL A 633 -20.07 -10.03 11.47
CA VAL A 633 -19.13 -9.38 12.39
C VAL A 633 -18.75 -10.31 13.52
N ILE A 634 -17.52 -10.19 14.01
CA ILE A 634 -17.05 -10.96 15.16
C ILE A 634 -17.44 -10.21 16.44
N LYS A 635 -18.24 -10.85 17.30
CA LYS A 635 -18.61 -10.33 18.62
C LYS A 635 -18.14 -11.28 19.72
N LYS A 636 -17.64 -10.71 20.82
CA LYS A 636 -17.28 -11.48 22.03
C LYS A 636 -18.54 -11.88 22.79
N LYS A 637 -18.81 -13.17 22.87
CA LYS A 637 -19.85 -13.74 23.75
C LYS A 637 -19.21 -14.76 24.68
N ASN A 638 -19.30 -14.54 25.99
CA ASN A 638 -18.69 -15.40 27.02
C ASN A 638 -17.16 -15.61 26.85
N GLY A 639 -16.44 -14.59 26.37
CA GLY A 639 -14.99 -14.66 26.14
C GLY A 639 -14.57 -15.44 24.88
N GLN A 640 -15.52 -15.89 24.06
CA GLN A 640 -15.27 -16.48 22.74
C GLN A 640 -15.76 -15.55 21.64
N ASP A 641 -14.98 -15.47 20.56
CA ASP A 641 -15.31 -14.73 19.36
C ASP A 641 -16.31 -15.56 18.53
N ILE A 642 -17.52 -15.03 18.34
CA ILE A 642 -18.55 -15.65 17.51
C ILE A 642 -18.89 -14.74 16.33
N GLU A 643 -19.02 -15.31 15.13
CA GLU A 643 -19.56 -14.60 13.98
C GLU A 643 -21.07 -14.43 14.14
N VAL A 644 -21.53 -13.19 14.14
CA VAL A 644 -22.95 -12.83 14.20
C VAL A 644 -23.26 -11.96 13.00
N GLN A 645 -24.42 -12.20 12.38
CA GLN A 645 -24.90 -11.31 11.32
C GLN A 645 -25.35 -9.96 11.92
N GLU A 646 -24.72 -8.88 11.47
CA GLU A 646 -25.07 -7.49 11.77
C GLU A 646 -25.49 -6.78 10.47
N GLY A 647 -26.73 -7.07 10.05
CA GLY A 647 -27.33 -6.49 8.85
C GLY A 647 -26.88 -7.13 7.54
N TRP A 648 -26.87 -6.33 6.48
CA TRP A 648 -26.60 -6.69 5.10
C TRP A 648 -25.59 -5.71 4.49
N LYS A 649 -24.87 -6.15 3.47
CA LYS A 649 -24.02 -5.30 2.63
C LYS A 649 -24.28 -5.65 1.17
N GLY A 650 -24.12 -4.71 0.25
CA GLY A 650 -24.23 -5.02 -1.17
C GLY A 650 -23.07 -5.90 -1.62
N HIS A 651 -23.34 -6.82 -2.54
CA HIS A 651 -22.30 -7.68 -3.07
C HIS A 651 -21.29 -6.86 -3.91
N ILE A 652 -21.82 -5.97 -4.77
CA ILE A 652 -21.04 -4.97 -5.52
C ILE A 652 -21.40 -3.55 -5.09
N LEU A 653 -22.69 -3.21 -5.02
CA LEU A 653 -23.13 -1.82 -4.84
C LEU A 653 -23.11 -1.41 -3.35
N PRO A 654 -22.37 -0.36 -2.95
CA PRO A 654 -22.35 0.10 -1.57
C PRO A 654 -23.74 0.61 -1.12
N PHE A 655 -24.16 0.23 0.10
CA PHE A 655 -25.44 0.67 0.66
C PHE A 655 -25.53 2.19 0.75
N ASP A 656 -24.46 2.85 1.21
CA ASP A 656 -24.42 4.31 1.33
C ASP A 656 -24.66 5.00 -0.02
N LEU A 657 -24.08 4.47 -1.10
CA LEU A 657 -24.26 5.01 -2.45
C LEU A 657 -25.70 4.84 -2.94
N VAL A 658 -26.30 3.68 -2.66
CA VAL A 658 -27.71 3.42 -2.99
C VAL A 658 -28.63 4.35 -2.21
N GLN A 659 -28.37 4.55 -0.92
CA GLN A 659 -29.16 5.43 -0.06
C GLN A 659 -29.09 6.87 -0.55
N GLN A 660 -27.90 7.38 -0.87
CA GLN A 660 -27.71 8.73 -1.39
C GLN A 660 -28.40 8.95 -2.74
N THR A 661 -28.49 7.92 -3.59
CA THR A 661 -28.97 8.05 -4.97
C THR A 661 -30.47 7.79 -5.11
N TYR A 662 -30.98 6.74 -4.46
CA TYR A 662 -32.36 6.26 -4.66
C TYR A 662 -33.23 6.29 -3.41
N LEU A 663 -32.66 6.54 -2.23
CA LEU A 663 -33.39 6.67 -0.96
C LEU A 663 -33.02 7.98 -0.23
N SER A 664 -32.74 9.04 -1.00
CA SER A 664 -32.25 10.32 -0.48
C SER A 664 -33.19 10.94 0.54
N ASP A 665 -34.51 10.80 0.33
CA ASP A 665 -35.53 11.38 1.21
C ASP A 665 -35.53 10.69 2.58
N ASP A 666 -35.43 9.35 2.62
CA ASP A 666 -35.34 8.61 3.88
C ASP A 666 -34.01 8.90 4.60
N LEU A 667 -32.92 9.00 3.84
CA LEU A 667 -31.60 9.34 4.37
C LEU A 667 -31.58 10.77 4.94
N GLN A 668 -32.22 11.73 4.25
CA GLN A 668 -32.32 13.11 4.73
C GLN A 668 -33.20 13.20 5.98
N ALA A 669 -34.34 12.50 6.01
CA ALA A 669 -35.19 12.43 7.20
C ALA A 669 -34.45 11.85 8.42
N LEU A 670 -33.58 10.86 8.20
CA LEU A 670 -32.71 10.32 9.25
C LEU A 670 -31.67 11.36 9.72
N LYS A 671 -31.00 12.05 8.78
CA LYS A 671 -30.03 13.11 9.10
C LYS A 671 -30.65 14.28 9.85
N ASP A 672 -31.89 14.66 9.53
CA ASP A 672 -32.61 15.72 10.23
C ASP A 672 -32.87 15.32 11.69
N GLN A 673 -33.22 14.05 11.94
CA GLN A 673 -33.37 13.52 13.30
C GLN A 673 -32.04 13.47 14.05
N GLU A 674 -30.95 13.04 13.41
CA GLU A 674 -29.61 13.04 14.01
C GLU A 674 -29.13 14.46 14.33
N THR A 675 -29.43 15.42 13.46
CA THR A 675 -29.14 16.84 13.66
C THR A 675 -29.91 17.36 14.87
N ARG A 676 -31.22 17.09 14.98
CA ARG A 676 -32.02 17.46 16.14
C ARG A 676 -31.49 16.80 17.43
N LEU A 677 -30.99 15.57 17.36
CA LEU A 677 -30.39 14.90 18.51
C LEU A 677 -29.11 15.61 18.99
N ALA A 678 -28.28 16.09 18.06
CA ALA A 678 -27.09 16.88 18.39
C ALA A 678 -27.47 18.27 18.95
N GLU A 679 -28.50 18.92 18.40
CA GLU A 679 -29.02 20.18 18.92
C GLU A 679 -29.53 20.04 20.36
N ILE A 680 -30.26 18.96 20.68
CA ILE A 680 -30.74 18.69 22.04
C ILE A 680 -29.56 18.56 23.02
N ALA A 681 -28.46 17.92 22.61
CA ALA A 681 -27.27 17.81 23.45
C ALA A 681 -26.66 19.18 23.76
N ASN A 682 -26.55 20.05 22.74
CA ASN A 682 -26.07 21.43 22.92
C ASN A 682 -27.02 22.26 23.80
N GLU A 683 -28.34 22.13 23.61
CA GLU A 683 -29.34 22.83 24.44
C GLU A 683 -29.26 22.38 25.90
N LEU A 684 -29.03 21.09 26.16
CA LEU A 684 -28.84 20.59 27.53
C LEU A 684 -27.55 21.13 28.15
N GLU A 685 -26.46 21.22 27.39
CA GLU A 685 -25.20 21.82 27.85
C GLU A 685 -25.39 23.31 28.18
N GLU A 686 -26.08 24.08 27.32
CA GLU A 686 -26.40 25.48 27.57
C GLU A 686 -27.23 25.66 28.86
N ILE A 687 -28.25 24.81 29.08
CA ILE A 687 -29.04 24.85 30.32
C ILE A 687 -28.15 24.55 31.52
N LEU A 688 -27.25 23.56 31.44
CA LEU A 688 -26.34 23.18 32.51
C LEU A 688 -25.36 24.32 32.87
N GLU A 689 -24.80 25.00 31.87
CA GLU A 689 -23.91 26.15 32.05
C GLU A 689 -24.64 27.35 32.67
N SER A 690 -25.92 27.52 32.36
CA SER A 690 -26.77 28.59 32.92
C SER A 690 -27.16 28.39 34.38
N LEU A 691 -26.87 27.22 34.98
CA LEU A 691 -27.09 26.97 36.41
C LEU A 691 -26.03 27.69 37.25
N SER A 692 -26.46 28.32 38.33
CA SER A 692 -25.57 28.84 39.37
C SER A 692 -24.84 27.70 40.10
N GLU A 693 -23.75 28.04 40.78
CA GLU A 693 -22.97 27.04 41.51
C GLU A 693 -23.76 26.34 42.62
N GLU A 694 -24.75 27.00 43.23
CA GLU A 694 -25.64 26.39 44.22
C GLU A 694 -26.66 25.44 43.58
N GLU A 695 -27.15 25.76 42.39
CA GLU A 695 -28.07 24.90 41.63
C GLU A 695 -27.38 23.65 41.07
N LYS A 696 -26.07 23.74 40.77
CA LYS A 696 -25.25 22.59 40.33
C LYS A 696 -24.96 21.56 41.43
N GLU A 697 -25.17 21.91 42.69
CA GLU A 697 -25.06 20.98 43.83
C GLU A 697 -26.34 20.17 44.08
N GLN A 698 -27.40 20.40 43.29
CA GLN A 698 -28.65 19.67 43.42
C GLN A 698 -28.56 18.27 42.78
N ASP A 699 -29.36 17.33 43.31
CA ASP A 699 -29.42 15.93 42.82
C ASP A 699 -29.80 15.78 41.34
N THR A 700 -30.28 16.84 40.69
CA THR A 700 -30.62 16.86 39.26
C THR A 700 -29.39 16.95 38.35
N VAL A 701 -28.22 17.29 38.90
CA VAL A 701 -26.94 17.35 38.19
C VAL A 701 -26.06 16.18 38.67
N LYS A 702 -25.24 15.62 37.78
CA LYS A 702 -24.30 14.54 38.14
C LYS A 702 -23.21 15.07 39.08
N GLU A 703 -22.65 14.20 39.92
CA GLU A 703 -21.52 14.52 40.80
C GLU A 703 -20.30 15.09 40.05
N SER A 704 -20.09 14.67 38.80
CA SER A 704 -19.05 15.16 37.90
C SER A 704 -19.28 16.58 37.38
N LYS A 705 -20.48 17.15 37.59
CA LYS A 705 -20.94 18.46 37.10
C LYS A 705 -20.86 18.65 35.58
N ASP A 706 -20.77 17.55 34.84
CA ASP A 706 -20.64 17.50 33.38
C ASP A 706 -21.93 17.07 32.67
N GLY A 707 -23.06 17.03 33.38
CA GLY A 707 -24.34 16.67 32.80
C GLY A 707 -25.45 16.48 33.82
N PHE A 708 -26.67 16.34 33.32
CA PHE A 708 -27.86 16.09 34.12
C PHE A 708 -27.96 14.63 34.58
N ALA A 709 -28.51 14.42 35.77
CA ALA A 709 -28.93 13.12 36.28
C ALA A 709 -30.36 12.82 35.81
N ASN A 710 -30.51 12.24 34.61
CA ASN A 710 -31.80 12.09 33.90
C ASN A 710 -32.96 11.53 34.76
N VAL A 711 -32.68 10.61 35.68
CA VAL A 711 -33.71 10.03 36.57
C VAL A 711 -34.19 11.05 37.61
N GLU A 712 -33.28 11.80 38.21
CA GLU A 712 -33.59 12.78 39.25
C GLU A 712 -34.22 14.03 38.64
N VAL A 713 -33.74 14.49 37.47
CA VAL A 713 -34.41 15.52 36.65
C VAL A 713 -35.88 15.15 36.40
N GLY A 714 -36.14 13.90 35.99
CA GLY A 714 -37.51 13.45 35.73
C GLY A 714 -38.40 13.32 36.98
N LYS A 715 -37.83 13.15 38.17
CA LYS A 715 -38.58 13.22 39.43
C LYS A 715 -38.86 14.66 39.82
N ALA A 716 -37.85 15.52 39.80
CA ALA A 716 -37.96 16.93 40.13
C ALA A 716 -38.94 17.66 39.22
N ALA A 717 -38.83 17.46 37.89
CA ALA A 717 -39.75 18.06 36.92
C ALA A 717 -41.22 17.67 37.16
N LYS A 718 -41.51 16.44 37.60
CA LYS A 718 -42.89 16.02 37.95
C LYS A 718 -43.45 16.76 39.16
N VAL A 719 -42.61 17.02 40.16
CA VAL A 719 -42.99 17.81 41.34
C VAL A 719 -43.27 19.25 40.92
N PHE A 720 -42.34 19.87 40.20
CA PHE A 720 -42.48 21.25 39.72
C PHE A 720 -43.69 21.44 38.78
N LEU A 721 -43.97 20.49 37.88
CA LEU A 721 -45.17 20.53 37.03
C LEU A 721 -46.47 20.39 37.82
N LYS A 722 -46.47 19.69 38.96
CA LYS A 722 -47.63 19.61 39.85
C LYS A 722 -47.83 20.94 40.59
N GLU A 723 -46.75 21.55 41.08
CA GLU A 723 -46.78 22.86 41.72
C GLU A 723 -47.29 23.97 40.79
N GLN A 724 -46.86 23.99 39.52
CA GLN A 724 -47.41 24.94 38.53
C GLN A 724 -48.94 24.80 38.36
N LYS A 725 -49.45 23.57 38.40
CA LYS A 725 -50.90 23.31 38.30
C LYS A 725 -51.65 23.76 39.55
N ASP A 726 -51.09 23.50 40.72
CA ASP A 726 -51.70 23.88 42.00
C ASP A 726 -51.70 25.41 42.19
N LEU A 727 -50.65 26.10 41.74
CA LEU A 727 -50.50 27.56 41.81
C LEU A 727 -51.17 28.33 40.66
N LYS A 728 -51.56 27.64 39.58
CA LYS A 728 -52.08 28.24 38.33
C LYS A 728 -51.18 29.35 37.74
N ALA A 729 -49.87 29.25 37.96
CA ALA A 729 -48.86 30.18 37.48
C ALA A 729 -47.65 29.41 36.94
N LYS A 730 -47.01 29.94 35.89
CA LYS A 730 -45.75 29.39 35.37
C LYS A 730 -44.57 29.92 36.20
N PHE A 731 -43.51 29.11 36.33
CA PHE A 731 -42.24 29.58 36.87
C PHE A 731 -41.61 30.62 35.94
N ALA A 732 -40.77 31.50 36.50
CA ALA A 732 -39.99 32.44 35.70
C ALA A 732 -38.99 31.67 34.83
N GLU A 733 -38.76 32.10 33.58
CA GLU A 733 -37.96 31.34 32.61
C GLU A 733 -36.53 31.03 33.10
N ASP A 734 -35.94 31.94 33.87
CA ASP A 734 -34.59 31.77 34.43
C ASP A 734 -34.53 31.00 35.75
N SER A 735 -35.67 30.57 36.30
CA SER A 735 -35.69 29.85 37.57
C SER A 735 -35.17 28.42 37.42
N TYR A 736 -34.58 27.89 38.50
CA TYR A 736 -34.14 26.50 38.58
C TYR A 736 -35.24 25.52 38.15
N GLU A 737 -36.48 25.71 38.61
CA GLU A 737 -37.61 24.85 38.31
C GLU A 737 -37.98 24.87 36.82
N ALA A 738 -37.94 26.04 36.19
CA ALA A 738 -38.18 26.18 34.75
C ALA A 738 -37.07 25.51 33.92
N LYS A 739 -35.81 25.68 34.32
CA LYS A 739 -34.64 25.02 33.70
C LYS A 739 -34.69 23.50 33.82
N VAL A 740 -35.06 22.97 34.99
CA VAL A 740 -35.22 21.51 35.22
C VAL A 740 -36.40 20.94 34.41
N ILE A 741 -37.52 21.67 34.29
CA ILE A 741 -38.64 21.26 33.44
C ILE A 741 -38.20 21.22 31.96
N ARG A 742 -37.50 22.26 31.47
CA ARG A 742 -36.97 22.31 30.10
C ARG A 742 -35.98 21.18 29.83
N ALA A 743 -35.04 20.95 30.76
CA ALA A 743 -34.09 19.84 30.68
C ALA A 743 -34.81 18.48 30.64
N ASN A 744 -35.85 18.27 31.46
CA ASN A 744 -36.65 17.03 31.39
C ASN A 744 -37.34 16.86 30.03
N THR A 745 -37.93 17.92 29.47
CA THR A 745 -38.57 17.87 28.14
C THR A 745 -37.56 17.47 27.06
N LEU A 746 -36.37 18.07 27.09
CA LEU A 746 -35.28 17.74 26.17
C LEU A 746 -34.76 16.30 26.36
N ILE A 747 -34.62 15.82 27.60
CA ILE A 747 -34.21 14.44 27.88
C ILE A 747 -35.27 13.42 27.41
N ASP A 748 -36.56 13.73 27.58
CA ASP A 748 -37.65 12.89 27.09
C ASP A 748 -37.69 12.87 25.55
N GLU A 749 -37.48 14.03 24.91
CA GLU A 749 -37.32 14.16 23.46
C GLU A 749 -36.10 13.37 22.96
N GLU A 750 -34.93 13.54 23.58
CA GLU A 750 -33.69 12.83 23.27
C GLU A 750 -33.90 11.31 23.30
N LYS A 751 -34.56 10.80 24.33
CA LYS A 751 -34.85 9.38 24.50
C LYS A 751 -35.81 8.86 23.43
N ALA A 752 -36.86 9.63 23.10
CA ALA A 752 -37.80 9.28 22.04
C ALA A 752 -37.10 9.28 20.67
N LEU A 753 -36.32 10.31 20.40
CA LEU A 753 -35.61 10.52 19.15
C LEU A 753 -34.53 9.44 18.92
N LYS A 754 -33.75 9.09 19.96
CA LYS A 754 -32.79 7.96 19.91
C LYS A 754 -33.45 6.65 19.50
N LYS A 755 -34.69 6.40 19.95
CA LYS A 755 -35.46 5.22 19.55
C LYS A 755 -35.91 5.34 18.08
N THR A 756 -36.47 6.48 17.70
CA THR A 756 -36.93 6.73 16.32
C THR A 756 -35.77 6.63 15.32
N ILE A 757 -34.61 7.21 15.61
CA ILE A 757 -33.39 7.11 14.80
C ILE A 757 -32.97 5.66 14.61
N LYS A 758 -32.95 4.87 15.69
CA LYS A 758 -32.59 3.43 15.62
C LYS A 758 -33.56 2.65 14.73
N ASP A 759 -34.86 2.90 14.89
CA ASP A 759 -35.90 2.25 14.11
C ASP A 759 -35.82 2.68 12.63
N ALA A 760 -35.63 3.97 12.36
CA ALA A 760 -35.47 4.55 11.02
C ALA A 760 -34.18 4.05 10.33
N THR A 761 -33.08 3.94 11.06
CA THR A 761 -31.80 3.35 10.56
C THR A 761 -32.02 1.90 10.14
N THR A 762 -32.71 1.10 10.96
CA THR A 762 -33.01 -0.29 10.65
C THR A 762 -33.94 -0.41 9.43
N ALA A 763 -34.95 0.46 9.35
CA ALA A 763 -35.89 0.52 8.23
C ALA A 763 -35.19 0.91 6.93
N LEU A 764 -34.35 1.95 6.95
CA LEU A 764 -33.55 2.40 5.81
C LEU A 764 -32.61 1.28 5.34
N HIS A 765 -31.95 0.58 6.27
CA HIS A 765 -31.07 -0.54 5.95
C HIS A 765 -31.79 -1.68 5.22
N LEU A 766 -32.95 -2.09 5.73
CA LEU A 766 -33.77 -3.14 5.10
C LEU A 766 -34.36 -2.67 3.76
N LYS A 767 -34.80 -1.42 3.67
CA LYS A 767 -35.29 -0.81 2.42
C LYS A 767 -34.19 -0.81 1.36
N THR A 768 -32.97 -0.41 1.74
CA THR A 768 -31.77 -0.43 0.88
C THR A 768 -31.53 -1.82 0.30
N LYS A 769 -31.60 -2.87 1.13
CA LYS A 769 -31.51 -4.26 0.67
C LYS A 769 -32.54 -4.56 -0.42
N THR A 770 -33.82 -4.32 -0.14
CA THR A 770 -34.90 -4.64 -1.08
C THR A 770 -34.83 -3.81 -2.35
N THR A 771 -34.32 -2.58 -2.27
CA THR A 771 -34.09 -1.70 -3.41
C THR A 771 -33.00 -2.25 -4.33
N ILE A 772 -31.88 -2.72 -3.78
CA ILE A 772 -30.80 -3.35 -4.55
C ILE A 772 -31.31 -4.58 -5.31
N GLU A 773 -32.03 -5.46 -4.61
CA GLU A 773 -32.59 -6.70 -5.18
C GLU A 773 -33.59 -6.44 -6.32
N ALA A 774 -34.16 -5.22 -6.39
CA ALA A 774 -35.20 -4.84 -7.35
C ALA A 774 -34.70 -3.91 -8.48
N PHE A 775 -33.41 -3.58 -8.56
CA PHE A 775 -32.92 -2.62 -9.56
C PHE A 775 -33.09 -3.09 -11.02
N SER A 776 -33.40 -2.13 -11.89
CA SER A 776 -33.22 -2.31 -13.33
C SER A 776 -31.74 -2.27 -13.72
N ASP A 777 -31.40 -2.79 -14.90
CA ASP A 777 -30.01 -2.75 -15.39
C ASP A 777 -29.52 -1.31 -15.60
N GLU A 778 -30.42 -0.40 -15.97
CA GLU A 778 -30.11 1.04 -16.11
C GLU A 778 -29.76 1.67 -14.76
N GLN A 779 -30.50 1.34 -13.70
CA GLN A 779 -30.20 1.83 -12.34
C GLN A 779 -28.86 1.28 -11.83
N VAL A 780 -28.57 0.01 -12.11
CA VAL A 780 -27.26 -0.59 -11.81
C VAL A 780 -26.15 0.14 -12.56
N ASN A 781 -26.29 0.36 -13.87
CA ASN A 781 -25.27 1.04 -14.66
C ASN A 781 -25.01 2.47 -14.17
N ASN A 782 -26.05 3.19 -13.75
CA ASN A 782 -25.90 4.51 -13.13
C ASN A 782 -25.10 4.43 -11.81
N LEU A 783 -25.39 3.45 -10.95
CA LEU A 783 -24.62 3.28 -9.70
C LEU A 783 -23.18 2.79 -9.95
N LEU A 784 -22.96 1.95 -10.96
CA LEU A 784 -21.61 1.58 -11.38
C LEU A 784 -20.86 2.81 -11.88
N HIS A 785 -21.51 3.72 -12.63
CA HIS A 785 -20.89 4.98 -13.04
C HIS A 785 -20.51 5.85 -11.84
N LEU A 786 -21.43 6.04 -10.88
CA LEU A 786 -21.18 6.79 -9.65
C LEU A 786 -20.11 6.15 -8.75
N LYS A 787 -19.99 4.81 -8.77
CA LYS A 787 -18.98 4.06 -8.01
C LYS A 787 -17.62 4.06 -8.72
N TRP A 788 -17.60 3.89 -10.03
CA TRP A 788 -16.40 3.58 -10.82
C TRP A 788 -15.78 4.80 -11.47
N ILE A 789 -16.59 5.65 -12.10
CA ILE A 789 -16.13 6.67 -13.04
C ILE A 789 -16.13 8.04 -12.38
N THR A 790 -17.23 8.39 -11.71
CA THR A 790 -17.40 9.70 -11.07
C THR A 790 -16.26 10.05 -10.10
N PRO A 791 -15.79 9.14 -9.20
CA PRO A 791 -14.69 9.48 -8.30
C PRO A 791 -13.39 9.82 -9.04
N LEU A 792 -13.03 9.02 -10.04
CA LEU A 792 -11.86 9.26 -10.88
C LEU A 792 -11.96 10.57 -11.66
N CYS A 793 -13.10 10.81 -12.33
CA CYS A 793 -13.33 12.06 -13.06
C CYS A 793 -13.25 13.28 -12.14
N ASN A 794 -13.77 13.19 -10.91
CA ASN A 794 -13.71 14.27 -9.93
C ASN A 794 -12.27 14.55 -9.46
N GLU A 795 -11.50 13.51 -9.12
CA GLU A 795 -10.08 13.66 -8.74
C GLU A 795 -9.26 14.29 -9.88
N LEU A 796 -9.48 13.82 -11.11
CA LEU A 796 -8.82 14.37 -12.31
C LEU A 796 -9.25 15.82 -12.56
N ALA A 797 -10.53 16.16 -12.45
CA ALA A 797 -11.02 17.52 -12.65
C ALA A 797 -10.46 18.53 -11.62
N ALA A 798 -10.11 18.07 -10.42
CA ALA A 798 -9.55 18.91 -9.36
C ALA A 798 -8.06 19.25 -9.54
N MET A 799 -7.33 18.53 -10.40
CA MET A 799 -5.87 18.68 -10.54
C MET A 799 -5.40 20.09 -10.91
N PRO A 800 -6.00 20.79 -11.90
CA PRO A 800 -5.59 22.16 -12.24
C PRO A 800 -5.70 23.09 -11.04
N ASN A 801 -6.82 23.01 -10.30
CA ASN A 801 -7.05 23.84 -9.13
C ASN A 801 -6.02 23.58 -8.03
N THR A 802 -5.61 22.32 -7.84
CA THR A 802 -4.55 21.98 -6.87
C THR A 802 -3.22 22.65 -7.22
N VAL A 803 -2.85 22.66 -8.52
CA VAL A 803 -1.66 23.36 -9.01
C VAL A 803 -1.76 24.87 -8.78
N ILE A 804 -2.93 25.46 -9.03
CA ILE A 804 -3.16 26.90 -8.81
C ILE A 804 -3.11 27.24 -7.32
N THR A 805 -3.75 26.45 -6.45
CA THR A 805 -3.66 26.63 -5.00
C THR A 805 -2.22 26.52 -4.50
N GLN A 806 -1.42 25.62 -5.06
CA GLN A 806 0.00 25.51 -4.74
C GLN A 806 0.76 26.80 -5.10
N LEU A 807 0.55 27.34 -6.31
CA LEU A 807 1.15 28.60 -6.73
C LEU A 807 0.74 29.75 -5.81
N THR A 808 -0.56 29.89 -5.51
CA THR A 808 -1.09 30.91 -4.60
C THR A 808 -0.39 30.84 -3.24
N ARG A 809 -0.28 29.64 -2.66
CA ARG A 809 0.38 29.44 -1.37
C ARG A 809 1.87 29.82 -1.43
N GLN A 810 2.58 29.46 -2.49
CA GLN A 810 4.00 29.80 -2.65
C GLN A 810 4.23 31.31 -2.79
N VAL A 811 3.40 32.00 -3.58
CA VAL A 811 3.47 33.47 -3.72
C VAL A 811 3.15 34.17 -2.41
N GLN A 812 2.10 33.73 -1.70
CA GLN A 812 1.74 34.29 -0.39
C GLN A 812 2.83 34.05 0.66
N ALA A 813 3.49 32.89 0.63
CA ALA A 813 4.60 32.58 1.53
C ALA A 813 5.82 33.49 1.25
N LEU A 814 6.17 33.71 -0.02
CA LEU A 814 7.25 34.64 -0.40
C LEU A 814 6.97 36.07 0.06
N ALA A 815 5.72 36.52 -0.09
CA ALA A 815 5.32 37.84 0.37
C ALA A 815 5.36 37.96 1.90
N GLU A 816 4.90 36.94 2.62
CA GLU A 816 4.88 36.94 4.08
C GLU A 816 6.28 36.91 4.68
N LYS A 817 7.18 36.15 4.07
CA LYS A 817 8.56 35.97 4.52
C LYS A 817 9.29 37.29 4.76
N TYR A 818 9.04 38.31 3.93
CA TYR A 818 9.69 39.62 4.03
C TYR A 818 8.72 40.78 4.33
N ALA A 819 7.53 40.47 4.85
CA ALA A 819 6.50 41.47 5.15
C ALA A 819 6.86 42.34 6.36
N VAL A 820 7.40 41.73 7.42
CA VAL A 820 7.82 42.44 8.64
C VAL A 820 9.32 42.64 8.60
N THR A 821 9.76 43.90 8.53
CA THR A 821 11.18 44.25 8.39
C THR A 821 11.77 44.72 9.72
N TYR A 822 13.07 44.51 9.92
CA TYR A 822 13.77 45.06 11.07
C TYR A 822 13.63 46.59 11.15
N SER A 823 13.71 47.28 10.01
CA SER A 823 13.57 48.74 9.98
C SER A 823 12.18 49.20 10.42
N GLN A 824 11.11 48.48 10.08
CA GLN A 824 9.77 48.79 10.57
C GLN A 824 9.66 48.56 12.07
N VAL A 825 10.08 47.39 12.56
CA VAL A 825 10.04 47.06 14.00
C VAL A 825 10.86 48.05 14.82
N ALA A 826 12.05 48.44 14.36
CA ALA A 826 12.87 49.45 15.03
C ALA A 826 12.19 50.84 15.07
N ASN A 827 11.51 51.23 14.00
CA ASN A 827 10.75 52.47 13.96
C ASN A 827 9.50 52.42 14.85
N GLU A 828 8.80 51.29 14.90
CA GLU A 828 7.66 51.06 15.78
C GLU A 828 8.09 51.12 17.25
N ILE A 829 9.16 50.41 17.62
CA ILE A 829 9.75 50.48 18.97
C ILE A 829 10.03 51.94 19.33
N LYS A 830 10.72 52.68 18.46
CA LYS A 830 11.04 54.09 18.70
C LYS A 830 9.79 54.96 18.84
N THR A 831 8.76 54.70 18.03
CA THR A 831 7.49 55.44 18.10
C THR A 831 6.75 55.15 19.40
N THR A 832 6.66 53.88 19.79
CA THR A 832 6.04 53.44 21.04
C THR A 832 6.82 53.92 22.26
N GLU A 833 8.15 53.92 22.23
CA GLU A 833 9.00 54.48 23.28
C GLU A 833 8.71 55.98 23.46
N GLN A 834 8.54 56.72 22.37
CA GLN A 834 8.15 58.15 22.40
C GLN A 834 6.74 58.36 22.95
N GLU A 835 5.76 57.56 22.53
CA GLU A 835 4.39 57.63 23.04
C GLU A 835 4.34 57.31 24.54
N LEU A 836 5.05 56.26 24.98
CA LEU A 836 5.15 55.90 26.39
C LEU A 836 5.81 57.01 27.22
N ALA A 837 6.91 57.58 26.72
CA ALA A 837 7.58 58.72 27.35
C ALA A 837 6.64 59.93 27.48
N GLN A 838 5.76 60.16 26.49
CA GLN A 838 4.76 61.22 26.55
C GLN A 838 3.69 60.94 27.63
N MET A 839 3.13 59.73 27.66
CA MET A 839 2.14 59.31 28.67
C MET A 839 2.72 59.36 30.10
N MET A 840 3.99 58.98 30.27
CA MET A 840 4.67 59.05 31.56
C MET A 840 4.81 60.47 32.10
N GLY A 841 4.93 61.46 31.21
CA GLY A 841 4.96 62.88 31.58
C GLY A 841 3.65 63.39 32.21
N GLU A 842 2.56 62.63 32.10
CA GLU A 842 1.25 62.96 32.68
C GLU A 842 1.08 62.35 34.10
N LEU A 843 2.00 61.48 34.53
CA LEU A 843 1.96 60.84 35.84
C LEU A 843 2.45 61.79 36.95
N THR A 844 1.92 61.60 38.16
CA THR A 844 2.31 62.38 39.36
C THR A 844 2.68 61.44 40.50
N GLY A 845 3.62 61.84 41.38
CA GLY A 845 4.13 61.02 42.46
C GLY A 845 4.90 61.82 43.51
N ASN A 846 5.52 61.12 44.48
CA ASN A 846 6.42 61.78 45.44
C ASN A 846 7.77 62.16 44.76
N GLU A 847 8.64 62.89 45.47
CA GLU A 847 9.89 63.39 44.90
C GLU A 847 10.78 62.29 44.27
N PHE A 848 10.90 61.13 44.92
CA PHE A 848 11.70 60.02 44.42
C PHE A 848 11.06 59.35 43.21
N ASP A 849 9.73 59.23 43.20
CA ASP A 849 8.98 58.71 42.05
C ASP A 849 9.15 59.64 40.83
N MET A 850 9.08 60.96 41.02
CA MET A 850 9.25 61.94 39.94
C MET A 850 10.69 61.94 39.37
N GLN A 851 11.70 61.73 40.21
CA GLN A 851 13.08 61.53 39.74
C GLN A 851 13.22 60.26 38.90
N GLY A 852 12.64 59.13 39.37
CA GLY A 852 12.64 57.88 38.62
C GLY A 852 11.89 57.97 37.28
N LEU A 853 10.73 58.63 37.26
CA LEU A 853 9.95 58.89 36.05
C LEU A 853 10.72 59.75 35.04
N THR A 854 11.45 60.76 35.50
CA THR A 854 12.26 61.63 34.64
C THR A 854 13.40 60.86 33.99
N GLU A 855 14.15 60.06 34.76
CA GLU A 855 15.27 59.27 34.24
C GLU A 855 14.79 58.21 33.22
N LEU A 856 13.72 57.50 33.54
CA LEU A 856 13.13 56.51 32.63
C LEU A 856 12.59 57.16 31.34
N THR A 857 12.03 58.38 31.44
CA THR A 857 11.60 59.15 30.26
C THR A 857 12.78 59.52 29.35
N ASN A 858 13.92 59.91 29.92
CA ASN A 858 15.13 60.22 29.15
C ASN A 858 15.68 58.98 28.43
N LEU A 859 15.72 57.84 29.14
CA LEU A 859 16.15 56.56 28.57
C LEU A 859 15.26 56.14 27.37
N LEU A 860 13.94 56.29 27.48
CA LEU A 860 13.00 55.98 26.39
C LEU A 860 13.13 56.94 25.21
N LYS A 861 13.51 58.20 25.43
CA LYS A 861 13.75 59.17 24.34
C LYS A 861 15.12 59.01 23.68
N GLY A 862 16.02 58.25 24.30
CA GLY A 862 17.42 58.12 23.89
C GLY A 862 18.22 59.41 24.12
N GLU A 863 17.87 60.18 25.16
CA GLU A 863 18.53 61.43 25.58
C GLU A 863 19.61 61.22 26.65
#